data_AF-K2RPN7-F1
#
_entry.id   AF-K2RPN7-F1
#
_cell.length_a   1.000
_cell.length_b   1.000
_cell.length_c   1.000
_cell.angle_alpha   90.00
_cell.angle_beta   90.00
_cell.angle_gamma   90.00
#
_symmetry.space_group_name_H-M   'P 1'
#
loop_
_entity.id
_entity.type
_entity.pdbx_description
1 polymer ?
#
loop_
_entity_poly.entity_id
_entity_poly.type
_entity_poly.pdbx_seq_one_letter_code
_entity_poly.pdbx_strand_id
1 'polypeptide(L)'
;MAAAVARAPPLPARSSTPPPQLSLNTSPRGTPAAVPNKHLPVCHPGPQPVQRFDTPPASPPIKNNVIETSSLIAPPDNIPRICDEPAVYSIDARTVAHAVDHLATQALPDPKQVFPWLHGLHAENQIQLAFFVQRKRSLRKVPRCIRGLTIVKAGGDLSSAKLKGAIPPSELLLVQNSPDEAAQFLEIDPREGFSVRNFQIQACKMATVSDIIVYGDEKTPREEVVRLAKKISNAQRVWKERHAVNGCDVQDFNTFVVSDPFSAFEENHPQLVAVDARGCMTGNVMDFFYWERLEMCTMSEASEISNNVFLGPTPDPELGISTAHDFDVLIEASDQAQAPDSRSLQAASKMLEKAKRPTLSLSFPSSGSIMPPTWSHVEVDSLMDMCHWIYRIANPTDGADSGIDEDGDTEMSEKKDKARKFLIHCADGYTESSLLALTYFMFAEGLPVHEAWVRLHRDRGRNFFAYSSDVALLTSIQPRILQESPRFTGSILTLQEPAWLSKLDGSLPSRILPYMYLGNLNHANNPELLRELGITRVLSVGEPVSWPKEILEAFGVDNLLYIDRVQDNGVDPLTDEFGRCLRFIEQGKVDGTATLVHCRVGVSRSATICIAEVMNELGLSFPRAYCFVRARRLNVIIQPHLRFTYELLKWEEYQRQRRGEPLRRELEWATIAREIALMNRPYSRQ
;
A
#
# COMPACT_ATOMS: atom_id res chain seq x y z
N MET A 1 -46.86 -1.23 -12.46
CA MET A 1 -46.48 -2.65 -12.29
C MET A 1 -45.18 -2.69 -11.50
N ALA A 2 -45.24 -3.28 -10.30
CA ALA A 2 -44.21 -3.52 -9.28
C ALA A 2 -42.87 -2.75 -9.37
N ALA A 3 -42.74 -1.71 -8.55
CA ALA A 3 -41.45 -1.13 -8.16
C ALA A 3 -40.81 -2.04 -7.09
N ALA A 4 -39.70 -2.69 -7.42
CA ALA A 4 -38.93 -3.47 -6.48
C ALA A 4 -38.11 -2.53 -5.57
N VAL A 5 -38.57 -2.37 -4.33
CA VAL A 5 -37.79 -1.78 -3.23
C VAL A 5 -36.74 -2.83 -2.83
N ALA A 6 -35.51 -2.66 -3.30
CA ALA A 6 -34.41 -3.49 -2.86
C ALA A 6 -34.03 -3.10 -1.43
N ARG A 7 -34.34 -3.99 -0.47
CA ARG A 7 -33.68 -4.01 0.84
C ARG A 7 -32.19 -4.17 0.59
N ALA A 8 -31.37 -3.34 1.22
CA ALA A 8 -29.92 -3.51 1.23
C ALA A 8 -29.59 -4.95 1.70
N PRO A 9 -28.84 -5.75 0.92
CA PRO A 9 -28.42 -7.07 1.36
C PRO A 9 -27.48 -6.91 2.58
N PRO A 10 -27.46 -7.88 3.51
CA PRO A 10 -26.38 -7.96 4.49
C PRO A 10 -25.06 -8.10 3.72
N LEU A 11 -24.11 -7.19 3.98
CA LEU A 11 -22.81 -7.19 3.31
C LEU A 11 -22.06 -8.50 3.65
N PRO A 12 -21.62 -9.27 2.64
CA PRO A 12 -20.74 -10.41 2.86
C PRO A 12 -19.34 -9.95 3.30
N ALA A 13 -18.62 -10.83 3.98
CA ALA A 13 -17.28 -10.63 4.52
C ALA A 13 -16.28 -10.03 3.51
N ARG A 14 -15.51 -9.03 3.99
CA ARG A 14 -14.30 -8.42 3.42
C ARG A 14 -14.31 -8.23 1.89
N SER A 15 -14.56 -6.99 1.43
CA SER A 15 -13.97 -6.56 0.17
C SER A 15 -12.48 -6.34 0.39
N SER A 16 -11.63 -7.06 -0.34
CA SER A 16 -10.24 -6.65 -0.48
C SER A 16 -10.23 -5.27 -1.14
N THR A 17 -9.49 -4.31 -0.60
CA THR A 17 -8.87 -3.27 -1.44
C THR A 17 -7.68 -3.93 -2.16
N PRO A 18 -7.55 -3.81 -3.49
CA PRO A 18 -8.39 -3.04 -4.43
C PRO A 18 -9.73 -3.74 -4.76
N PRO A 19 -10.71 -3.02 -5.32
CA PRO A 19 -11.99 -3.58 -5.75
C PRO A 19 -11.82 -4.92 -6.48
N PRO A 20 -12.68 -5.91 -6.22
CA PRO A 20 -12.60 -7.21 -6.86
C PRO A 20 -13.14 -7.10 -8.29
N GLN A 21 -12.40 -6.49 -9.23
CA GLN A 21 -12.52 -6.71 -10.69
C GLN A 21 -11.59 -5.80 -11.51
N LEU A 22 -10.29 -6.12 -11.53
CA LEU A 22 -9.53 -6.05 -12.79
C LEU A 22 -9.53 -7.46 -13.37
N SER A 23 -10.60 -7.80 -14.11
CA SER A 23 -10.83 -9.13 -14.65
C SER A 23 -9.72 -9.54 -15.63
N LEU A 24 -8.99 -10.61 -15.29
CA LEU A 24 -8.36 -11.51 -16.28
C LEU A 24 -8.37 -12.93 -15.72
N ASN A 25 -9.01 -13.82 -16.49
CA ASN A 25 -9.25 -15.25 -16.22
C ASN A 25 -8.00 -16.02 -15.78
N THR A 26 -8.15 -16.94 -14.83
CA THR A 26 -7.09 -17.81 -14.25
C THR A 26 -7.25 -19.29 -14.61
N SER A 27 -6.14 -20.03 -14.73
CA SER A 27 -6.08 -21.49 -14.49
C SER A 27 -4.94 -21.84 -13.51
N PRO A 28 -5.00 -22.93 -12.70
CA PRO A 28 -4.14 -23.11 -11.53
C PRO A 28 -3.23 -24.35 -11.63
N ARG A 29 -2.14 -24.33 -12.40
CA ARG A 29 -1.06 -25.35 -12.29
C ARG A 29 0.29 -24.80 -12.75
N GLY A 30 1.26 -24.71 -11.83
CA GLY A 30 2.65 -24.38 -12.16
C GLY A 30 3.47 -23.98 -10.93
N THR A 31 4.80 -24.11 -11.04
CA THR A 31 5.79 -23.49 -10.13
C THR A 31 5.54 -21.98 -10.03
N PRO A 32 5.84 -21.32 -8.89
CA PRO A 32 5.66 -19.87 -8.78
C PRO A 32 6.52 -19.18 -9.85
N ALA A 33 5.87 -18.62 -10.88
CA ALA A 33 6.55 -17.78 -11.84
C ALA A 33 7.06 -16.53 -11.12
N ALA A 34 8.23 -16.03 -11.51
CA ALA A 34 8.63 -14.68 -11.11
C ALA A 34 7.50 -13.74 -11.54
N VAL A 35 6.92 -13.00 -10.59
CA VAL A 35 5.82 -12.05 -10.87
C VAL A 35 6.27 -11.17 -12.04
N PRO A 36 5.61 -11.25 -13.21
CA PRO A 36 6.02 -10.44 -14.35
C PRO A 36 5.78 -8.98 -14.00
N ASN A 37 6.81 -8.14 -14.13
CA ASN A 37 6.75 -6.69 -13.92
C ASN A 37 5.94 -5.98 -15.03
N LYS A 38 4.75 -6.47 -15.41
CA LYS A 38 3.98 -5.96 -16.56
C LYS A 38 3.33 -4.59 -16.34
N HIS A 39 3.17 -4.17 -15.09
CA HIS A 39 2.63 -2.86 -14.72
C HIS A 39 3.69 -1.87 -14.21
N LEU A 40 4.97 -2.22 -14.34
CA LEU A 40 6.10 -1.32 -14.09
C LEU A 40 6.87 -1.17 -15.41
N PRO A 41 7.17 0.06 -15.89
CA PRO A 41 7.99 0.22 -17.08
C PRO A 41 9.32 -0.51 -16.88
N VAL A 42 9.67 -1.37 -17.84
CA VAL A 42 10.90 -2.18 -17.84
C VAL A 42 12.10 -1.25 -17.72
N CYS A 43 12.74 -1.23 -16.56
CA CYS A 43 14.01 -0.55 -16.39
C CYS A 43 15.11 -1.46 -16.93
N HIS A 44 15.61 -1.16 -18.12
CA HIS A 44 16.85 -1.77 -18.61
C HIS A 44 17.98 -1.43 -17.63
N PRO A 45 18.85 -2.38 -17.27
CA PRO A 45 20.10 -2.03 -16.60
C PRO A 45 20.85 -1.08 -17.55
N GLY A 46 21.10 0.16 -17.10
CA GLY A 46 21.86 1.12 -17.88
C GLY A 46 23.25 0.59 -18.25
N PRO A 47 23.93 1.21 -19.23
CA PRO A 47 25.27 0.77 -19.63
C PRO A 47 26.24 0.80 -18.44
N GLN A 48 27.05 -0.25 -18.33
CA GLN A 48 28.07 -0.37 -17.29
C GLN A 48 29.08 0.79 -17.38
N PRO A 49 29.44 1.45 -16.27
CA PRO A 49 30.58 2.35 -16.25
C PRO A 49 31.87 1.56 -16.51
N VAL A 50 32.57 1.89 -17.59
CA VAL A 50 33.89 1.34 -17.91
C VAL A 50 34.95 2.20 -17.23
N GLN A 51 35.23 1.96 -15.94
CA GLN A 51 36.46 2.47 -15.31
C GLN A 51 37.08 1.38 -14.44
N ARG A 52 38.27 0.92 -14.86
CA ARG A 52 39.18 0.12 -14.04
C ARG A 52 39.78 1.05 -12.98
N PHE A 53 39.40 0.87 -11.72
CA PHE A 53 40.10 1.50 -10.60
C PHE A 53 41.09 0.50 -10.01
N ASP A 54 42.38 0.83 -10.06
CA ASP A 54 43.41 0.20 -9.24
C ASP A 54 43.12 0.55 -7.77
N THR A 55 42.88 -0.47 -6.94
CA THR A 55 42.57 -0.31 -5.52
C THR A 55 43.85 -0.35 -4.68
N PRO A 56 44.07 0.60 -3.74
CA PRO A 56 45.17 0.50 -2.78
C PRO A 56 44.93 -0.64 -1.77
N PRO A 57 45.97 -1.18 -1.12
CA PRO A 57 45.87 -2.40 -0.33
C PRO A 57 44.94 -2.27 0.88
N ALA A 58 44.25 -3.37 1.19
CA ALA A 58 43.26 -3.47 2.23
C ALA A 58 43.85 -3.14 3.62
N SER A 59 43.17 -2.24 4.34
CA SER A 59 43.38 -2.04 5.78
C SER A 59 42.89 -3.28 6.55
N PRO A 60 43.52 -3.63 7.70
CA PRO A 60 43.17 -4.82 8.45
C PRO A 60 41.73 -4.76 9.00
N PRO A 61 41.00 -5.89 9.06
CA PRO A 61 39.59 -5.89 9.43
C PRO A 61 39.40 -5.58 10.92
N ILE A 62 38.60 -4.56 11.19
CA ILE A 62 37.98 -4.33 12.50
C ILE A 62 37.09 -5.56 12.79
N LYS A 63 37.25 -6.18 13.96
CA LYS A 63 36.41 -7.32 14.41
C LYS A 63 34.97 -6.84 14.60
N ASN A 64 34.15 -6.91 13.55
CA ASN A 64 32.69 -6.83 13.70
C ASN A 64 32.22 -8.16 14.29
N ASN A 65 31.76 -8.15 15.54
CA ASN A 65 31.09 -9.30 16.14
C ASN A 65 29.91 -9.70 15.25
N VAL A 66 29.90 -10.95 14.78
CA VAL A 66 28.75 -11.52 14.05
C VAL A 66 27.60 -11.58 15.04
N ILE A 67 26.54 -10.79 14.80
CA ILE A 67 25.31 -10.90 15.59
C ILE A 67 24.61 -12.17 15.14
N GLU A 68 24.65 -13.21 15.98
CA GLU A 68 23.89 -14.43 15.79
C GLU A 68 22.58 -14.32 16.56
N THR A 69 21.45 -14.51 15.88
CA THR A 69 20.15 -14.57 16.56
C THR A 69 20.07 -15.84 17.41
N SER A 70 19.72 -15.68 18.68
CA SER A 70 19.51 -16.73 19.67
C SER A 70 18.03 -17.15 19.76
N SER A 71 17.77 -18.30 20.37
CA SER A 71 16.41 -18.83 20.59
C SER A 71 16.28 -19.27 22.05
N LEU A 72 15.16 -18.96 22.71
CA LEU A 72 14.90 -19.42 24.08
C LEU A 72 14.53 -20.90 24.16
N ILE A 73 14.07 -21.47 23.05
CA ILE A 73 13.61 -22.86 22.96
C ILE A 73 14.68 -23.78 22.36
N ALA A 74 15.89 -23.27 22.13
CA ALA A 74 17.02 -24.03 21.62
C ALA A 74 18.28 -23.83 22.49
N PRO A 75 19.02 -24.89 22.85
CA PRO A 75 18.73 -26.30 22.58
C PRO A 75 17.49 -26.80 23.37
N PRO A 76 16.77 -27.82 22.87
CA PRO A 76 15.50 -28.27 23.44
C PRO A 76 15.69 -29.27 24.60
N ASP A 77 16.86 -29.30 25.24
CA ASP A 77 17.27 -30.35 26.18
C ASP A 77 16.34 -30.46 27.41
N ASN A 78 15.75 -29.34 27.82
CA ASN A 78 14.85 -29.25 28.97
C ASN A 78 13.36 -29.26 28.58
N ILE A 79 13.04 -29.50 27.30
CA ILE A 79 11.68 -29.44 26.79
C ILE A 79 11.13 -30.88 26.62
N PRO A 80 9.93 -31.21 27.12
CA PRO A 80 9.35 -32.53 26.99
C PRO A 80 9.22 -32.98 25.54
N ARG A 81 9.63 -34.21 25.22
CA ARG A 81 9.45 -34.82 23.90
C ARG A 81 8.10 -35.53 23.78
N ILE A 82 7.44 -35.34 22.65
CA ILE A 82 6.22 -36.05 22.25
C ILE A 82 6.56 -37.27 21.40
N CYS A 83 7.61 -37.17 20.57
CA CYS A 83 8.05 -38.23 19.69
C CYS A 83 9.58 -38.16 19.56
N ASP A 84 10.24 -39.32 19.55
CA ASP A 84 11.70 -39.39 19.37
C ASP A 84 12.11 -39.40 17.89
N GLU A 85 11.39 -40.16 17.05
CA GLU A 85 11.66 -40.25 15.62
C GLU A 85 10.37 -40.05 14.79
N PRO A 86 10.19 -38.88 14.13
CA PRO A 86 11.05 -37.70 14.18
C PRO A 86 10.90 -36.93 15.50
N ALA A 87 11.97 -36.24 15.93
CA ALA A 87 11.97 -35.48 17.18
C ALA A 87 10.93 -34.34 17.15
N VAL A 88 9.99 -34.37 18.09
CA VAL A 88 8.96 -33.34 18.27
C VAL A 88 8.80 -33.06 19.75
N TYR A 89 8.77 -31.78 20.12
CA TYR A 89 8.73 -31.32 21.50
C TYR A 89 7.39 -30.67 21.84
N SER A 90 7.05 -30.60 23.14
CA SER A 90 5.83 -29.95 23.63
C SER A 90 6.16 -28.65 24.37
N ILE A 91 5.48 -27.56 24.03
CA ILE A 91 5.61 -26.25 24.71
C ILE A 91 4.23 -25.67 25.06
N ASP A 92 4.16 -24.89 26.12
CA ASP A 92 2.93 -24.20 26.54
C ASP A 92 2.79 -22.81 25.87
N ALA A 93 1.61 -22.20 25.98
CA ALA A 93 1.31 -20.90 25.37
C ALA A 93 2.23 -19.79 25.90
N ARG A 94 2.63 -19.89 27.18
CA ARG A 94 3.56 -18.96 27.82
C ARG A 94 4.95 -19.01 27.18
N THR A 95 5.47 -20.21 26.93
CA THR A 95 6.77 -20.43 26.28
C THR A 95 6.75 -19.89 24.85
N VAL A 96 5.66 -20.11 24.11
CA VAL A 96 5.47 -19.50 22.78
C VAL A 96 5.53 -17.98 22.88
N ALA A 97 4.82 -17.39 23.84
CA ALA A 97 4.80 -15.93 24.02
C ALA A 97 6.18 -15.35 24.32
N HIS A 98 6.92 -15.98 25.22
CA HIS A 98 8.29 -15.58 25.53
C HIS A 98 9.23 -15.75 24.33
N ALA A 99 9.09 -16.83 23.56
CA ALA A 99 9.92 -17.07 22.38
C ALA A 99 9.69 -16.02 21.27
N VAL A 100 8.42 -15.65 21.03
CA VAL A 100 8.06 -14.60 20.06
C VAL A 100 8.59 -13.24 20.52
N ASP A 101 8.46 -12.91 21.81
CA ASP A 101 8.95 -11.64 22.35
C ASP A 101 10.48 -11.56 22.34
N HIS A 102 11.16 -12.65 22.68
CA HIS A 102 12.62 -12.75 22.60
C HIS A 102 13.13 -12.58 21.17
N LEU A 103 12.46 -13.14 20.17
CA LEU A 103 12.84 -12.91 18.78
C LEU A 103 12.68 -11.43 18.41
N ALA A 104 11.55 -10.81 18.77
CA ALA A 104 11.26 -9.41 18.46
C ALA A 104 12.24 -8.41 19.09
N THR A 105 12.87 -8.78 20.21
CA THR A 105 13.81 -7.91 20.95
C THR A 105 15.27 -8.04 20.51
N GLN A 106 15.60 -9.02 19.67
CA GLN A 106 16.95 -9.21 19.15
C GLN A 106 17.24 -8.35 17.94
N ALA A 107 18.44 -7.81 17.79
CA ALA A 107 18.83 -7.08 16.60
C ALA A 107 18.88 -7.98 15.35
N LEU A 108 18.41 -7.46 14.22
CA LEU A 108 18.54 -8.13 12.93
C LEU A 108 20.02 -8.18 12.48
N PRO A 109 20.44 -9.27 11.81
CA PRO A 109 21.75 -9.35 11.18
C PRO A 109 22.03 -8.19 10.21
N ASP A 110 23.31 -7.94 9.93
CA ASP A 110 23.69 -6.95 8.92
C ASP A 110 23.21 -7.41 7.51
N PRO A 111 22.66 -6.51 6.67
CA PRO A 111 22.22 -6.86 5.31
C PRO A 111 23.27 -7.62 4.49
N LYS A 112 24.56 -7.33 4.65
CA LYS A 112 25.66 -7.99 3.93
C LYS A 112 25.84 -9.46 4.29
N GLN A 113 25.28 -9.90 5.42
CA GLN A 113 25.36 -11.30 5.87
C GLN A 113 24.21 -12.15 5.33
N VAL A 114 23.08 -11.53 4.99
CA VAL A 114 21.84 -12.23 4.61
C VAL A 114 21.49 -12.05 3.12
N PHE A 115 21.99 -10.99 2.48
CA PHE A 115 21.97 -10.84 1.03
C PHE A 115 23.31 -11.32 0.43
N PRO A 116 23.30 -12.05 -0.69
CA PRO A 116 22.17 -12.21 -1.61
C PRO A 116 21.28 -13.43 -1.36
N TRP A 117 21.49 -14.21 -0.29
CA TRP A 117 20.69 -15.42 -0.03
C TRP A 117 19.19 -15.13 -0.01
N LEU A 118 18.73 -14.08 0.68
CA LEU A 118 17.32 -13.68 0.72
C LEU A 118 16.72 -13.34 -0.66
N HIS A 119 17.51 -13.06 -1.71
CA HIS A 119 16.97 -12.85 -3.06
C HIS A 119 16.41 -14.13 -3.71
N GLY A 120 16.70 -15.30 -3.14
CA GLY A 120 16.25 -16.60 -3.64
C GLY A 120 17.12 -17.08 -4.79
N LEU A 121 18.23 -17.74 -4.47
CA LEU A 121 19.28 -18.09 -5.44
C LEU A 121 19.21 -19.58 -5.81
N HIS A 122 18.30 -19.91 -6.72
CA HIS A 122 18.17 -21.28 -7.23
C HIS A 122 19.43 -21.70 -8.03
N ALA A 123 19.83 -22.98 -7.93
CA ALA A 123 21.04 -23.48 -8.58
C ALA A 123 20.97 -23.45 -10.12
N GLU A 124 19.77 -23.59 -10.67
CA GLU A 124 19.50 -23.57 -12.13
C GLU A 124 19.35 -22.15 -12.69
N ASN A 125 19.11 -21.13 -11.84
CA ASN A 125 18.87 -19.76 -12.30
C ASN A 125 20.17 -19.02 -12.63
N GLN A 126 20.71 -19.26 -13.82
CA GLN A 126 21.98 -18.66 -14.24
C GLN A 126 21.95 -17.13 -14.30
N ILE A 127 20.80 -16.52 -14.60
CA ILE A 127 20.66 -15.06 -14.71
C ILE A 127 20.86 -14.41 -13.33
N GLN A 128 20.08 -14.86 -12.34
CA GLN A 128 20.15 -14.32 -10.99
C GLN A 128 21.48 -14.64 -10.31
N LEU A 129 22.03 -15.84 -10.55
CA LEU A 129 23.35 -16.22 -10.06
C LEU A 129 24.47 -15.39 -10.69
N ALA A 130 24.46 -15.17 -12.00
CA ALA A 130 25.47 -14.36 -12.67
C ALA A 130 25.50 -12.92 -12.11
N PHE A 131 24.32 -12.37 -11.82
CA PHE A 131 24.18 -11.03 -11.27
C PHE A 131 24.70 -10.92 -9.82
N PHE A 132 24.18 -11.73 -8.89
CA PHE A 132 24.47 -11.57 -7.47
C PHE A 132 25.74 -12.25 -6.99
N VAL A 133 26.15 -13.34 -7.64
CA VAL A 133 27.19 -14.21 -7.11
C VAL A 133 28.54 -13.94 -7.77
N GLN A 134 28.58 -13.43 -9.01
CA GLN A 134 29.81 -13.10 -9.77
C GLN A 134 30.97 -14.10 -9.52
N ARG A 135 30.66 -15.41 -9.53
CA ARG A 135 31.59 -16.56 -9.30
C ARG A 135 31.97 -16.87 -7.83
N LYS A 136 31.47 -16.16 -6.81
CA LYS A 136 31.69 -16.47 -5.38
C LYS A 136 30.63 -17.44 -4.82
N ARG A 137 30.79 -18.74 -5.04
CA ARG A 137 29.85 -19.80 -4.58
C ARG A 137 29.49 -19.72 -3.08
N SER A 138 30.36 -19.15 -2.23
CA SER A 138 30.08 -18.93 -0.81
C SER A 138 28.85 -18.04 -0.55
N LEU A 139 28.51 -17.12 -1.45
CA LEU A 139 27.36 -16.21 -1.32
C LEU A 139 26.00 -16.90 -1.50
N ARG A 140 25.99 -18.16 -1.97
CA ARG A 140 24.78 -18.99 -2.02
C ARG A 140 24.48 -19.71 -0.71
N LYS A 141 25.45 -19.76 0.21
CA LYS A 141 25.31 -20.53 1.45
C LYS A 141 24.23 -19.93 2.32
N VAL A 142 23.55 -20.81 3.05
CA VAL A 142 22.58 -20.43 4.07
C VAL A 142 23.30 -19.60 5.14
N PRO A 143 22.81 -18.40 5.49
CA PRO A 143 23.42 -17.55 6.51
C PRO A 143 23.39 -18.23 7.89
N ARG A 144 24.53 -18.26 8.58
CA ARG A 144 24.63 -18.81 9.95
C ARG A 144 24.17 -17.85 11.04
N CYS A 145 24.10 -16.57 10.74
CA CYS A 145 23.62 -15.56 11.71
C CYS A 145 22.11 -15.60 11.93
N ILE A 146 21.37 -16.43 11.17
CA ILE A 146 19.91 -16.54 11.24
C ILE A 146 19.50 -17.82 11.95
N ARG A 147 18.67 -17.65 12.98
CA ARG A 147 17.83 -18.65 13.62
C ARG A 147 16.47 -18.01 13.86
N GLY A 148 15.52 -18.29 12.98
CA GLY A 148 14.17 -17.73 13.04
C GLY A 148 13.21 -18.53 13.91
N LEU A 149 11.97 -18.03 13.97
CA LEU A 149 10.82 -18.71 14.56
C LEU A 149 9.68 -18.69 13.55
N THR A 150 9.12 -19.84 13.22
CA THR A 150 7.95 -19.94 12.31
C THR A 150 6.78 -20.58 13.04
N ILE A 151 5.62 -19.92 13.00
CA ILE A 151 4.40 -20.43 13.62
C ILE A 151 3.48 -20.96 12.51
N VAL A 152 3.03 -22.20 12.64
CA VAL A 152 2.18 -22.90 11.67
C VAL A 152 0.87 -23.28 12.33
N LYS A 153 -0.26 -22.86 11.74
CA LYS A 153 -1.59 -23.27 12.19
C LYS A 153 -1.98 -24.58 11.51
N ALA A 154 -2.25 -25.63 12.29
CA ALA A 154 -2.84 -26.87 11.80
C ALA A 154 -4.26 -26.62 11.25
N GLY A 155 -4.74 -27.45 10.31
CA GLY A 155 -5.98 -27.22 9.57
C GLY A 155 -5.88 -26.14 8.46
N GLY A 156 -4.95 -25.19 8.58
CA GLY A 156 -4.59 -24.23 7.53
C GLY A 156 -5.56 -23.06 7.31
N ASP A 157 -6.73 -23.06 7.94
CA ASP A 157 -7.66 -21.93 7.90
C ASP A 157 -7.17 -20.79 8.80
N LEU A 158 -6.67 -19.70 8.22
CA LEU A 158 -6.23 -18.52 8.97
C LEU A 158 -7.34 -17.46 9.16
N SER A 159 -8.58 -17.74 8.75
CA SER A 159 -9.71 -16.81 8.92
C SER A 159 -10.24 -16.75 10.36
N SER A 160 -9.85 -17.72 11.19
CA SER A 160 -10.15 -17.78 12.63
C SER A 160 -8.95 -18.30 13.41
N ALA A 161 -8.87 -17.98 14.69
CA ALA A 161 -7.82 -18.45 15.59
C ALA A 161 -6.38 -18.26 15.05
N LYS A 162 -6.08 -17.05 14.54
CA LYS A 162 -4.78 -16.73 13.92
C LYS A 162 -3.85 -16.09 14.94
N LEU A 163 -2.71 -16.74 15.21
CA LEU A 163 -1.62 -16.13 15.96
C LEU A 163 -0.77 -15.19 15.08
N LYS A 164 -0.08 -14.25 15.73
CA LYS A 164 0.84 -13.29 15.13
C LYS A 164 1.89 -14.01 14.28
N GLY A 165 1.91 -13.70 12.99
CA GLY A 165 2.85 -14.29 12.03
C GLY A 165 2.57 -15.75 11.65
N ALA A 166 1.45 -16.34 12.06
CA ALA A 166 1.08 -17.70 11.70
C ALA A 166 0.83 -17.86 10.20
N ILE A 167 1.33 -18.97 9.63
CA ILE A 167 1.17 -19.36 8.22
C ILE A 167 0.44 -20.71 8.11
N PRO A 168 -0.23 -21.01 6.99
CA PRO A 168 -0.84 -22.32 6.77
C PRO A 168 0.23 -23.33 6.31
N PRO A 169 0.01 -24.64 6.49
CA PRO A 169 0.98 -25.67 6.09
C PRO A 169 1.26 -25.68 4.59
N SER A 170 0.30 -25.27 3.77
CA SER A 170 0.39 -25.20 2.30
C SER A 170 1.39 -24.17 1.80
N GLU A 171 1.78 -23.18 2.62
CA GLU A 171 2.83 -22.22 2.28
C GLU A 171 4.23 -22.73 2.58
N LEU A 172 4.35 -23.90 3.23
CA LEU A 172 5.61 -24.44 3.71
C LEU A 172 5.93 -25.81 3.10
N LEU A 173 4.93 -26.70 3.05
CA LEU A 173 5.11 -28.10 2.69
C LEU A 173 4.62 -28.38 1.26
N LEU A 174 5.36 -29.24 0.56
CA LEU A 174 4.92 -29.80 -0.71
C LEU A 174 3.70 -30.71 -0.49
N VAL A 175 2.69 -30.57 -1.36
CA VAL A 175 1.55 -31.50 -1.39
C VAL A 175 2.07 -32.87 -1.82
N GLN A 176 1.97 -33.85 -0.93
CA GLN A 176 2.40 -35.22 -1.18
C GLN A 176 1.40 -35.88 -2.14
N ASN A 177 1.90 -36.49 -3.22
CA ASN A 177 1.06 -37.23 -4.18
C ASN A 177 0.81 -38.68 -3.72
N SER A 178 1.62 -39.17 -2.79
CA SER A 178 1.51 -40.50 -2.19
C SER A 178 1.71 -40.41 -0.67
N PRO A 179 1.00 -41.24 0.13
CA PRO A 179 1.22 -41.33 1.58
C PRO A 179 2.64 -41.79 1.96
N ASP A 180 3.36 -42.47 1.05
CA ASP A 180 4.72 -42.97 1.28
C ASP A 180 5.82 -41.92 0.97
N GLU A 181 5.46 -40.79 0.38
CA GLU A 181 6.43 -39.75 0.00
C GLU A 181 6.86 -38.96 1.24
N ALA A 182 8.16 -38.85 1.51
CA ALA A 182 8.66 -38.08 2.65
C ALA A 182 8.25 -36.60 2.52
N ALA A 183 7.73 -36.02 3.62
CA ALA A 183 7.38 -34.61 3.67
C ALA A 183 8.60 -33.73 3.40
N GLN A 184 8.42 -32.68 2.58
CA GLN A 184 9.50 -31.80 2.13
C GLN A 184 9.02 -30.35 2.14
N PHE A 185 9.95 -29.44 2.41
CA PHE A 185 9.71 -28.02 2.19
C PHE A 185 9.58 -27.71 0.69
N LEU A 186 8.81 -26.68 0.38
CA LEU A 186 8.69 -26.16 -0.97
C LEU A 186 10.03 -25.63 -1.47
N GLU A 187 10.39 -25.98 -2.71
CA GLU A 187 11.48 -25.35 -3.43
C GLU A 187 10.98 -24.04 -4.05
N ILE A 188 11.15 -22.98 -3.28
CA ILE A 188 10.57 -21.65 -3.54
C ILE A 188 11.51 -20.70 -4.30
N ASP A 189 12.82 -20.99 -4.33
CA ASP A 189 13.77 -20.13 -5.03
C ASP A 189 13.48 -20.22 -6.55
N PRO A 190 13.29 -19.09 -7.24
CA PRO A 190 12.84 -19.11 -8.63
C PRO A 190 13.92 -19.72 -9.54
N ARG A 191 13.53 -20.73 -10.31
CA ARG A 191 14.42 -21.45 -11.24
C ARG A 191 14.84 -20.61 -12.43
N GLU A 192 14.01 -19.65 -12.82
CA GLU A 192 14.20 -18.79 -13.99
C GLU A 192 13.82 -17.34 -13.67
N GLY A 193 14.24 -16.44 -14.55
CA GLY A 193 13.95 -15.01 -14.45
C GLY A 193 14.84 -14.25 -13.45
N PHE A 194 14.57 -12.96 -13.32
CA PHE A 194 15.31 -12.06 -12.43
C PHE A 194 14.31 -11.20 -11.66
N SER A 195 14.43 -11.21 -10.33
CA SER A 195 13.63 -10.36 -9.46
C SER A 195 14.40 -10.01 -8.18
N VAL A 196 14.38 -8.74 -7.83
CA VAL A 196 14.88 -8.19 -6.55
C VAL A 196 13.75 -8.08 -5.50
N ARG A 197 12.53 -8.49 -5.87
CA ARG A 197 11.27 -8.31 -5.12
C ARG A 197 10.59 -9.65 -4.81
N ASN A 198 11.36 -10.71 -4.57
CA ASN A 198 10.83 -12.03 -4.25
C ASN A 198 10.26 -12.08 -2.81
N PHE A 199 9.24 -11.29 -2.51
CA PHE A 199 8.59 -11.23 -1.20
C PHE A 199 7.81 -12.51 -0.89
N GLN A 200 7.18 -13.09 -1.90
CA GLN A 200 6.33 -14.29 -1.81
C GLN A 200 7.07 -15.53 -1.33
N ILE A 201 8.39 -15.59 -1.48
CA ILE A 201 9.20 -16.75 -1.10
C ILE A 201 9.69 -16.66 0.36
N GLN A 202 9.67 -15.46 0.97
CA GLN A 202 10.41 -15.22 2.21
C GLN A 202 9.89 -16.03 3.40
N ALA A 203 8.58 -16.23 3.52
CA ALA A 203 8.00 -17.00 4.63
C ALA A 203 8.55 -18.44 4.66
N CYS A 204 8.41 -19.18 3.56
CA CYS A 204 8.94 -20.53 3.45
C CYS A 204 10.48 -20.54 3.52
N LYS A 205 11.16 -19.53 2.97
CA LYS A 205 12.62 -19.44 3.00
C LYS A 205 13.15 -19.35 4.42
N MET A 206 12.55 -18.45 5.21
CA MET A 206 12.91 -18.27 6.61
C MET A 206 12.52 -19.49 7.45
N ALA A 207 11.44 -20.19 7.12
CA ALA A 207 11.07 -21.42 7.80
C ALA A 207 12.12 -22.54 7.68
N THR A 208 12.89 -22.59 6.59
CA THR A 208 14.02 -23.54 6.45
C THR A 208 15.16 -23.30 7.43
N VAL A 209 15.22 -22.10 8.03
CA VAL A 209 16.23 -21.68 9.02
C VAL A 209 15.59 -21.25 10.35
N SER A 210 14.46 -21.87 10.70
CA SER A 210 13.69 -21.54 11.90
C SER A 210 13.37 -22.74 12.76
N ASP A 211 13.28 -22.51 14.08
CA ASP A 211 12.49 -23.35 14.97
C ASP A 211 11.00 -23.22 14.57
N ILE A 212 10.27 -24.33 14.46
CA ILE A 212 8.88 -24.33 13.97
C ILE A 212 7.92 -24.72 15.09
N ILE A 213 6.94 -23.87 15.36
CA ILE A 213 5.88 -24.09 16.34
C ILE A 213 4.59 -24.43 15.60
N VAL A 214 3.95 -25.54 15.94
CA VAL A 214 2.68 -25.97 15.39
C VAL A 214 1.60 -25.89 16.47
N TYR A 215 0.51 -25.18 16.17
CA TYR A 215 -0.65 -25.07 17.06
C TYR A 215 -1.93 -25.43 16.31
N GLY A 216 -2.98 -25.78 17.04
CA GLY A 216 -4.33 -26.03 16.51
C GLY A 216 -5.35 -25.11 17.16
N ASP A 217 -6.50 -24.96 16.50
CA ASP A 217 -7.70 -24.37 17.10
C ASP A 217 -8.61 -25.45 17.70
N GLU A 218 -9.72 -25.05 18.31
CA GLU A 218 -10.70 -25.96 18.94
C GLU A 218 -11.36 -26.92 17.94
N LYS A 219 -11.33 -26.59 16.63
CA LYS A 219 -11.91 -27.40 15.57
C LYS A 219 -10.93 -28.47 15.06
N THR A 220 -9.64 -28.28 15.30
CA THR A 220 -8.57 -29.14 14.78
C THR A 220 -8.16 -30.19 15.81
N PRO A 221 -8.33 -31.50 15.54
CA PRO A 221 -7.95 -32.55 16.48
C PRO A 221 -6.45 -32.51 16.82
N ARG A 222 -6.11 -32.71 18.09
CA ARG A 222 -4.69 -32.72 18.55
C ARG A 222 -3.83 -33.72 17.79
N GLU A 223 -4.38 -34.87 17.41
CA GLU A 223 -3.69 -35.88 16.59
C GLU A 223 -3.24 -35.33 15.24
N GLU A 224 -4.03 -34.45 14.63
CA GLU A 224 -3.69 -33.79 13.37
C GLU A 224 -2.55 -32.78 13.54
N VAL A 225 -2.58 -32.01 14.64
CA VAL A 225 -1.50 -31.07 15.00
C VAL A 225 -0.17 -31.81 15.17
N VAL A 226 -0.17 -32.92 15.92
CA VAL A 226 1.02 -33.76 16.13
C VAL A 226 1.47 -34.42 14.82
N ARG A 227 0.53 -34.91 13.99
CA ARG A 227 0.86 -35.49 12.67
C ARG A 227 1.53 -34.46 11.77
N LEU A 228 1.03 -33.23 11.73
CA LEU A 228 1.63 -32.14 10.98
C LEU A 228 3.03 -31.80 11.50
N ALA A 229 3.21 -31.71 12.82
CA ALA A 229 4.51 -31.47 13.43
C ALA A 229 5.53 -32.57 13.06
N LYS A 230 5.13 -33.84 13.06
CA LYS A 230 5.99 -34.94 12.60
C LYS A 230 6.37 -34.79 11.12
N LYS A 231 5.43 -34.38 10.25
CA LYS A 231 5.73 -34.09 8.85
C LYS A 231 6.74 -32.96 8.70
N ILE A 232 6.58 -31.86 9.45
CA ILE A 232 7.50 -30.72 9.43
C ILE A 232 8.88 -31.10 9.94
N SER A 233 8.97 -31.84 11.05
CA SER A 233 10.25 -32.31 11.60
C SER A 233 11.00 -33.21 10.61
N ASN A 234 10.28 -34.11 9.93
CA ASN A 234 10.85 -34.88 8.82
C ASN A 234 11.32 -34.00 7.65
N ALA A 235 10.56 -32.96 7.29
CA ALA A 235 10.94 -32.03 6.23
C ALA A 235 12.21 -31.23 6.59
N GLN A 236 12.37 -30.77 7.84
CA GLN A 236 13.59 -30.14 8.34
C GLN A 236 14.79 -31.08 8.22
N ARG A 237 14.62 -32.36 8.61
CA ARG A 237 15.67 -33.39 8.50
C ARG A 237 16.09 -33.62 7.03
N VAL A 238 15.12 -33.83 6.12
CA VAL A 238 15.40 -34.02 4.69
C VAL A 238 16.10 -32.79 4.09
N TRP A 239 15.66 -31.59 4.48
CA TRP A 239 16.28 -30.35 4.03
C TRP A 239 17.73 -30.23 4.52
N LYS A 240 18.00 -30.56 5.78
CA LYS A 240 19.35 -30.61 6.37
C LYS A 240 20.24 -31.59 5.61
N GLU A 241 19.78 -32.84 5.42
CA GLU A 241 20.52 -33.89 4.70
C GLU A 241 20.92 -33.43 3.28
N ARG A 242 19.97 -32.84 2.53
CA ARG A 242 20.24 -32.31 1.18
C ARG A 242 21.29 -31.19 1.16
N HIS A 243 21.28 -30.30 2.15
CA HIS A 243 22.21 -29.18 2.20
C HIS A 243 23.58 -29.55 2.80
N ALA A 244 23.62 -30.54 3.70
CA ALA A 244 24.85 -31.11 4.24
C ALA A 244 25.69 -31.77 3.14
N VAL A 245 25.05 -32.53 2.23
CA VAL A 245 25.70 -33.15 1.06
C VAL A 245 26.34 -32.10 0.14
N ASN A 246 25.77 -30.89 0.08
CA ASN A 246 26.31 -29.77 -0.69
C ASN A 246 27.44 -29.00 0.02
N GLY A 247 27.98 -29.53 1.13
CA GLY A 247 29.05 -28.90 1.90
C GLY A 247 28.62 -27.64 2.67
N CYS A 248 27.31 -27.49 2.93
CA CYS A 248 26.81 -26.51 3.87
C CYS A 248 26.78 -27.12 5.26
N ASP A 249 27.37 -26.42 6.23
CA ASP A 249 27.20 -26.72 7.64
C ASP A 249 25.87 -26.09 8.08
N VAL A 250 24.91 -26.94 8.38
CA VAL A 250 23.50 -26.56 8.59
C VAL A 250 23.17 -26.70 10.07
N GLN A 251 22.72 -25.61 10.68
CA GLN A 251 22.27 -25.61 12.07
C GLN A 251 21.11 -26.56 12.29
N ASP A 252 21.00 -27.07 13.52
CA ASP A 252 19.85 -27.87 13.96
C ASP A 252 18.67 -26.98 14.36
N PHE A 253 17.53 -27.25 13.76
CA PHE A 253 16.25 -26.60 14.05
C PHE A 253 15.26 -27.62 14.58
N ASN A 254 14.39 -27.20 15.48
CA ASN A 254 13.47 -28.08 16.18
C ASN A 254 12.02 -27.79 15.79
N THR A 255 11.17 -28.81 15.92
CA THR A 255 9.72 -28.67 15.77
C THR A 255 9.02 -28.86 17.12
N PHE A 256 8.12 -27.94 17.45
CA PHE A 256 7.37 -27.89 18.69
C PHE A 256 5.87 -27.96 18.43
N VAL A 257 5.13 -28.60 19.32
CA VAL A 257 3.67 -28.61 19.36
C VAL A 257 3.21 -27.84 20.58
N VAL A 258 2.26 -26.94 20.40
CA VAL A 258 1.63 -26.22 21.51
C VAL A 258 0.69 -27.15 22.27
N SER A 259 0.88 -27.26 23.58
CA SER A 259 0.07 -28.14 24.44
C SER A 259 -1.28 -27.54 24.83
N ASP A 260 -1.34 -26.22 24.95
CA ASP A 260 -2.51 -25.50 25.44
C ASP A 260 -3.53 -25.23 24.31
N PRO A 261 -4.82 -25.10 24.64
CA PRO A 261 -5.85 -24.70 23.67
C PRO A 261 -5.64 -23.26 23.19
N PHE A 262 -6.25 -22.90 22.07
CA PHE A 262 -6.14 -21.55 21.53
C PHE A 262 -6.72 -20.49 22.49
N SER A 263 -7.79 -20.83 23.22
CA SER A 263 -8.35 -19.97 24.27
C SER A 263 -7.33 -19.49 25.32
N ALA A 264 -6.28 -20.28 25.61
CA ALA A 264 -5.22 -19.86 26.54
C ALA A 264 -4.44 -18.64 26.04
N PHE A 265 -4.29 -18.48 24.72
CA PHE A 265 -3.71 -17.28 24.13
C PHE A 265 -4.66 -16.09 24.20
N GLU A 266 -5.96 -16.30 23.97
CA GLU A 266 -6.96 -15.23 24.07
C GLU A 266 -7.04 -14.66 25.49
N GLU A 267 -6.99 -15.54 26.50
CA GLU A 267 -7.09 -15.16 27.91
C GLU A 267 -5.79 -14.54 28.45
N ASN A 268 -4.63 -15.13 28.15
CA ASN A 268 -3.37 -14.80 28.83
C ASN A 268 -2.36 -14.06 27.96
N HIS A 269 -2.48 -14.16 26.64
CA HIS A 269 -1.52 -13.58 25.68
C HIS A 269 -2.20 -12.88 24.48
N PRO A 270 -3.17 -11.96 24.73
CA PRO A 270 -3.97 -11.33 23.67
C PRO A 270 -3.13 -10.57 22.63
N GLN A 271 -1.93 -10.11 23.00
CA GLN A 271 -0.96 -9.46 22.11
C GLN A 271 -0.42 -10.36 20.98
N LEU A 272 -0.63 -11.67 21.06
CA LEU A 272 -0.25 -12.62 20.02
C LEU A 272 -1.43 -13.06 19.16
N VAL A 273 -2.66 -12.73 19.54
CA VAL A 273 -3.85 -13.15 18.81
C VAL A 273 -4.18 -12.09 17.77
N ALA A 274 -3.99 -12.39 16.49
CA ALA A 274 -4.35 -11.49 15.40
C ALA A 274 -5.84 -11.60 15.04
N VAL A 275 -6.37 -12.83 15.05
CA VAL A 275 -7.78 -13.13 14.81
C VAL A 275 -8.26 -14.09 15.88
N ASP A 276 -9.37 -13.75 16.54
CA ASP A 276 -9.98 -14.54 17.61
C ASP A 276 -10.61 -15.85 17.08
N ALA A 277 -11.06 -16.72 17.97
CA ALA A 277 -11.69 -18.00 17.61
C ALA A 277 -12.98 -17.84 16.78
N ARG A 278 -13.61 -16.66 16.80
CA ARG A 278 -14.84 -16.32 16.06
C ARG A 278 -14.54 -15.75 14.66
N GLY A 279 -13.28 -15.45 14.35
CA GLY A 279 -12.87 -14.85 13.08
C GLY A 279 -12.83 -13.32 13.09
N CYS A 280 -12.94 -12.69 14.26
CA CYS A 280 -12.85 -11.25 14.41
C CYS A 280 -11.40 -10.81 14.65
N MET A 281 -11.00 -9.70 14.02
CA MET A 281 -9.70 -9.10 14.31
C MET A 281 -9.70 -8.51 15.72
N THR A 282 -8.63 -8.74 16.47
CA THR A 282 -8.52 -8.28 17.86
C THR A 282 -8.01 -6.84 17.99
N GLY A 283 -7.36 -6.32 16.95
CA GLY A 283 -6.64 -5.04 16.99
C GLY A 283 -5.29 -5.07 17.74
N ASN A 284 -4.93 -6.21 18.35
CA ASN A 284 -3.70 -6.33 19.14
C ASN A 284 -2.45 -6.59 18.31
N VAL A 285 -2.62 -7.09 17.09
CA VAL A 285 -1.55 -7.39 16.15
C VAL A 285 -1.74 -6.51 14.92
N MET A 286 -0.65 -5.90 14.47
CA MET A 286 -0.64 -5.11 13.23
C MET A 286 -1.06 -5.96 12.04
N ASP A 287 -2.04 -5.46 11.28
CA ASP A 287 -2.52 -6.04 10.03
C ASP A 287 -2.39 -5.02 8.89
N PHE A 288 -1.72 -5.43 7.81
CA PHE A 288 -1.38 -4.53 6.72
C PHE A 288 -2.62 -4.02 5.97
N PHE A 289 -3.65 -4.85 5.78
CA PHE A 289 -4.87 -4.50 5.06
C PHE A 289 -5.70 -3.50 5.86
N TYR A 290 -5.86 -3.74 7.16
CA TYR A 290 -6.54 -2.82 8.06
C TYR A 290 -5.85 -1.45 8.11
N TRP A 291 -4.52 -1.43 8.32
CA TRP A 291 -3.80 -0.15 8.44
C TRP A 291 -3.71 0.62 7.13
N GLU A 292 -3.59 -0.06 5.98
CA GLU A 292 -3.68 0.60 4.67
C GLU A 292 -5.08 1.21 4.48
N ARG A 293 -6.14 0.43 4.74
CA ARG A 293 -7.52 0.89 4.62
C ARG A 293 -7.83 2.07 5.54
N LEU A 294 -7.41 1.98 6.81
CA LEU A 294 -7.57 3.05 7.79
C LEU A 294 -6.88 4.33 7.32
N GLU A 295 -5.64 4.23 6.84
CA GLU A 295 -4.92 5.38 6.31
C GLU A 295 -5.58 5.95 5.07
N MET A 296 -6.03 5.10 4.12
CA MET A 296 -6.73 5.55 2.93
C MET A 296 -7.95 6.39 3.31
N CYS A 297 -8.79 5.89 4.23
CA CYS A 297 -9.98 6.61 4.69
C CYS A 297 -9.65 7.87 5.50
N THR A 298 -8.56 7.86 6.28
CA THR A 298 -8.12 9.03 7.05
C THR A 298 -7.60 10.12 6.12
N MET A 299 -6.81 9.76 5.10
CA MET A 299 -6.30 10.70 4.11
C MET A 299 -7.43 11.29 3.26
N SER A 300 -8.47 10.51 2.95
CA SER A 300 -9.58 10.93 2.10
C SER A 300 -10.81 11.38 2.89
N GLU A 301 -10.72 11.52 4.22
CA GLU A 301 -11.83 11.88 5.12
C GLU A 301 -12.74 12.95 4.50
N ALA A 302 -14.06 12.75 4.59
CA ALA A 302 -15.03 13.59 3.89
C ALA A 302 -14.82 15.07 4.19
N SER A 303 -14.45 15.86 3.17
CA SER A 303 -14.25 17.29 3.32
C SER A 303 -14.87 18.08 2.18
N GLU A 304 -15.25 19.31 2.47
CA GLU A 304 -15.98 20.18 1.55
C GLU A 304 -15.08 20.63 0.40
N ILE A 305 -15.52 20.38 -0.84
CA ILE A 305 -14.83 20.82 -2.05
C ILE A 305 -15.46 22.09 -2.63
N SER A 306 -16.76 22.27 -2.45
CA SER A 306 -17.54 23.47 -2.81
C SER A 306 -18.78 23.51 -1.92
N ASN A 307 -19.50 24.62 -1.88
CA ASN A 307 -20.57 24.87 -0.90
C ASN A 307 -21.59 23.71 -0.84
N ASN A 308 -21.70 23.09 0.34
CA ASN A 308 -22.52 21.92 0.66
C ASN A 308 -22.19 20.62 -0.11
N VAL A 309 -21.04 20.54 -0.79
CA VAL A 309 -20.61 19.36 -1.56
C VAL A 309 -19.27 18.86 -1.05
N PHE A 310 -19.26 17.60 -0.62
CA PHE A 310 -18.14 16.94 0.03
C PHE A 310 -17.62 15.81 -0.85
N LEU A 311 -16.32 15.53 -0.73
CA LEU A 311 -15.64 14.41 -1.35
C LEU A 311 -15.04 13.53 -0.26
N GLY A 312 -15.27 12.21 -0.30
CA GLY A 312 -14.70 11.31 0.70
C GLY A 312 -14.87 9.83 0.39
N PRO A 313 -14.39 8.92 1.26
CA PRO A 313 -14.53 7.49 1.09
C PRO A 313 -15.97 7.04 1.33
N THR A 314 -16.33 5.87 0.80
CA THR A 314 -17.56 5.20 1.17
C THR A 314 -17.57 4.98 2.70
N PRO A 315 -18.63 5.42 3.41
CA PRO A 315 -18.73 5.26 4.87
C PRO A 315 -18.56 3.80 5.29
N ASP A 316 -17.68 3.57 6.28
CA ASP A 316 -17.27 2.24 6.73
C ASP A 316 -17.48 2.11 8.24
N PRO A 317 -18.58 1.44 8.68
CA PRO A 317 -18.88 1.27 10.10
C PRO A 317 -17.80 0.49 10.86
N GLU A 318 -17.05 -0.39 10.21
CA GLU A 318 -16.03 -1.24 10.86
C GLU A 318 -14.82 -0.43 11.31
N LEU A 319 -14.53 0.68 10.62
CA LEU A 319 -13.42 1.59 10.95
C LEU A 319 -13.85 2.70 11.92
N GLY A 320 -15.13 2.76 12.31
CA GLY A 320 -15.67 3.87 13.09
C GLY A 320 -15.77 5.19 12.30
N ILE A 321 -15.59 5.14 10.98
CA ILE A 321 -15.67 6.29 10.07
C ILE A 321 -17.10 6.34 9.51
N SER A 322 -18.05 6.74 10.37
CA SER A 322 -19.47 6.80 10.02
C SER A 322 -19.97 8.25 9.97
N THR A 323 -20.19 8.76 8.75
CA THR A 323 -20.78 10.08 8.47
C THR A 323 -21.94 10.01 7.47
N ALA A 324 -22.43 8.82 7.12
CA ALA A 324 -23.52 8.66 6.14
C ALA A 324 -24.80 9.43 6.52
N HIS A 325 -25.05 9.61 7.82
CA HIS A 325 -26.20 10.35 8.34
C HIS A 325 -26.04 11.88 8.30
N ASP A 326 -24.83 12.38 8.04
CA ASP A 326 -24.53 13.81 7.98
C ASP A 326 -24.87 14.42 6.61
N PHE A 327 -25.10 13.56 5.61
CA PHE A 327 -25.40 13.95 4.23
C PHE A 327 -26.85 13.64 3.86
N ASP A 328 -27.47 14.56 3.12
CA ASP A 328 -28.81 14.37 2.56
C ASP A 328 -28.76 13.49 1.30
N VAL A 329 -27.65 13.55 0.55
CA VAL A 329 -27.43 12.80 -0.70
C VAL A 329 -26.05 12.16 -0.73
N LEU A 330 -25.99 10.88 -1.09
CA LEU A 330 -24.78 10.11 -1.38
C LEU A 330 -24.72 9.81 -2.88
N ILE A 331 -23.59 10.11 -3.51
CA ILE A 331 -23.32 9.80 -4.91
C ILE A 331 -22.12 8.86 -4.97
N GLU A 332 -22.38 7.59 -5.23
CA GLU A 332 -21.35 6.56 -5.38
C GLU A 332 -20.79 6.56 -6.80
N ALA A 333 -19.50 6.83 -6.95
CA ALA A 333 -18.79 6.67 -8.20
C ALA A 333 -18.35 5.20 -8.35
N SER A 334 -18.76 4.53 -9.44
CA SER A 334 -18.50 3.10 -9.65
C SER A 334 -18.41 2.74 -11.14
N ASP A 335 -17.54 1.78 -11.47
CA ASP A 335 -17.41 1.21 -12.83
C ASP A 335 -18.70 0.58 -13.37
N GLN A 336 -19.61 0.16 -12.48
CA GLN A 336 -20.88 -0.48 -12.88
C GLN A 336 -22.03 0.52 -13.05
N ALA A 337 -21.81 1.79 -12.72
CA ALA A 337 -22.84 2.82 -12.77
C ALA A 337 -23.06 3.34 -14.19
N GLN A 338 -24.29 3.78 -14.46
CA GLN A 338 -24.63 4.57 -15.63
C GLN A 338 -24.96 6.00 -15.20
N ALA A 339 -24.66 6.98 -16.04
CA ALA A 339 -24.97 8.37 -15.73
C ALA A 339 -26.50 8.56 -15.61
N PRO A 340 -27.01 9.21 -14.55
CA PRO A 340 -28.44 9.44 -14.38
C PRO A 340 -29.01 10.32 -15.51
N ASP A 341 -30.15 9.94 -16.08
CA ASP A 341 -30.87 10.80 -17.03
C ASP A 341 -31.63 11.93 -16.32
N SER A 342 -32.00 12.98 -17.06
CA SER A 342 -32.67 14.15 -16.47
C SER A 342 -34.01 13.78 -15.80
N ARG A 343 -34.70 12.72 -16.25
CA ARG A 343 -35.91 12.19 -15.61
C ARG A 343 -35.62 11.58 -14.23
N SER A 344 -34.53 10.83 -14.10
CA SER A 344 -34.08 10.26 -12.84
C SER A 344 -33.70 11.36 -11.84
N LEU A 345 -33.01 12.41 -12.30
CA LEU A 345 -32.67 13.57 -11.45
C LEU A 345 -33.90 14.37 -11.00
N GLN A 346 -34.92 14.50 -11.86
CA GLN A 346 -36.20 15.10 -11.48
C GLN A 346 -36.94 14.25 -10.43
N ALA A 347 -36.93 12.92 -10.57
CA ALA A 347 -37.50 12.02 -9.58
C ALA A 347 -36.77 12.12 -8.24
N ALA A 348 -35.43 12.16 -8.25
CA ALA A 348 -34.59 12.38 -7.09
C ALA A 348 -34.92 13.70 -6.36
N SER A 349 -35.10 14.80 -7.11
CA SER A 349 -35.49 16.10 -6.55
C SER A 349 -36.83 16.02 -5.79
N LYS A 350 -37.85 15.40 -6.42
CA LYS A 350 -39.17 15.21 -5.79
C LYS A 350 -39.11 14.33 -4.54
N MET A 351 -38.19 13.38 -4.48
CA MET A 351 -37.99 12.55 -3.29
C MET A 351 -37.39 13.36 -2.14
N LEU A 352 -36.43 14.25 -2.43
CA LEU A 352 -35.81 15.14 -1.43
C LEU A 352 -36.81 16.14 -0.83
N GLU A 353 -37.80 16.59 -1.60
CA GLU A 353 -38.90 17.46 -1.15
C GLU A 353 -39.91 16.73 -0.24
N LYS A 354 -40.22 15.46 -0.56
CA LYS A 354 -41.26 14.67 0.14
C LYS A 354 -40.74 13.99 1.40
N ALA A 355 -39.44 13.73 1.50
CA ALA A 355 -38.86 12.94 2.57
C ALA A 355 -38.74 13.69 3.90
N LYS A 356 -39.30 13.12 4.98
CA LYS A 356 -38.96 13.50 6.38
C LYS A 356 -37.63 12.87 6.88
N ARG A 357 -36.68 12.61 5.95
CA ARG A 357 -35.38 11.91 6.05
C ARG A 357 -35.42 10.39 5.84
N PRO A 358 -35.15 9.95 4.61
CA PRO A 358 -33.99 9.07 4.40
C PRO A 358 -32.98 9.73 3.44
N THR A 359 -31.69 9.45 3.68
CA THR A 359 -30.58 9.83 2.79
C THR A 359 -30.82 9.25 1.39
N LEU A 360 -30.74 10.10 0.36
CA LEU A 360 -30.89 9.67 -1.04
C LEU A 360 -29.55 9.09 -1.51
N SER A 361 -29.57 7.91 -2.14
CA SER A 361 -28.40 7.32 -2.76
C SER A 361 -28.54 7.33 -4.28
N LEU A 362 -27.51 7.80 -4.97
CA LEU A 362 -27.36 7.78 -6.42
C LEU A 362 -26.00 7.18 -6.77
N SER A 363 -25.84 6.80 -8.04
CA SER A 363 -24.55 6.38 -8.57
C SER A 363 -24.18 7.16 -9.82
N PHE A 364 -22.88 7.25 -10.09
CA PHE A 364 -22.32 7.91 -11.26
C PHE A 364 -21.14 7.09 -11.81
N PRO A 365 -20.88 7.09 -13.13
CA PRO A 365 -19.73 6.38 -13.70
C PRO A 365 -18.40 6.81 -13.07
N SER A 366 -17.52 5.85 -12.84
CA SER A 366 -16.19 6.07 -12.28
C SER A 366 -15.30 6.96 -13.17
N SER A 367 -14.28 7.57 -12.57
CA SER A 367 -13.14 8.15 -13.28
C SER A 367 -12.50 7.14 -14.22
N GLY A 368 -12.18 7.53 -15.45
CA GLY A 368 -11.65 6.61 -16.45
C GLY A 368 -12.70 5.71 -17.12
N SER A 369 -14.00 5.95 -16.93
CA SER A 369 -15.06 5.25 -17.68
C SER A 369 -15.39 5.93 -19.02
N ILE A 370 -15.30 7.26 -19.10
CA ILE A 370 -15.62 8.05 -20.31
C ILE A 370 -14.33 8.26 -21.13
N MET A 371 -14.20 7.55 -22.26
CA MET A 371 -12.96 7.49 -23.05
C MET A 371 -12.88 8.51 -24.21
N PRO A 372 -11.80 9.30 -24.31
CA PRO A 372 -11.41 10.05 -25.52
C PRO A 372 -11.03 9.17 -26.72
N PRO A 373 -11.32 9.57 -27.98
CA PRO A 373 -12.15 10.69 -28.46
C PRO A 373 -13.63 10.30 -28.66
N THR A 374 -14.02 9.13 -28.16
CA THR A 374 -15.28 8.43 -28.48
C THR A 374 -16.42 8.73 -27.51
N TRP A 375 -16.26 9.71 -26.60
CA TRP A 375 -17.34 10.09 -25.70
C TRP A 375 -18.56 10.50 -26.52
N SER A 376 -19.71 9.96 -26.15
CA SER A 376 -20.97 10.39 -26.72
C SER A 376 -21.32 11.78 -26.17
N HIS A 377 -21.97 12.61 -26.99
CA HIS A 377 -22.54 13.86 -26.49
C HIS A 377 -23.48 13.61 -25.29
N VAL A 378 -24.14 12.45 -25.27
CA VAL A 378 -25.03 12.01 -24.18
C VAL A 378 -24.30 11.85 -22.85
N GLU A 379 -23.09 11.29 -22.82
CA GLU A 379 -22.30 11.14 -21.59
C GLU A 379 -21.89 12.51 -21.02
N VAL A 380 -21.47 13.43 -21.90
CA VAL A 380 -21.14 14.80 -21.51
C VAL A 380 -22.38 15.56 -21.04
N ASP A 381 -23.51 15.41 -21.74
CA ASP A 381 -24.80 16.01 -21.35
C ASP A 381 -25.23 15.51 -19.96
N SER A 382 -25.10 14.21 -19.70
CA SER A 382 -25.45 13.62 -18.41
C SER A 382 -24.53 14.09 -17.27
N LEU A 383 -23.22 14.26 -17.56
CA LEU A 383 -22.26 14.83 -16.61
C LEU A 383 -22.59 16.29 -16.29
N MET A 384 -22.98 17.10 -17.29
CA MET A 384 -23.41 18.48 -17.10
C MET A 384 -24.74 18.57 -16.34
N ASP A 385 -25.73 17.76 -16.71
CA ASP A 385 -27.02 17.65 -16.01
C ASP A 385 -26.83 17.32 -14.52
N MET A 386 -25.90 16.41 -14.21
CA MET A 386 -25.53 16.07 -12.85
C MET A 386 -24.92 17.27 -12.10
N CYS A 387 -24.01 18.03 -12.74
CA CYS A 387 -23.42 19.23 -12.14
C CYS A 387 -24.46 20.32 -11.85
N HIS A 388 -25.36 20.60 -12.80
CA HIS A 388 -26.48 21.54 -12.62
C HIS A 388 -27.39 21.11 -11.48
N TRP A 389 -27.73 19.83 -11.43
CA TRP A 389 -28.62 19.28 -10.42
C TRP A 389 -28.02 19.38 -9.01
N ILE A 390 -26.74 18.98 -8.84
CA ILE A 390 -26.03 19.11 -7.57
C ILE A 390 -25.98 20.59 -7.16
N TYR A 391 -25.57 21.49 -8.07
CA TYR A 391 -25.40 22.90 -7.75
C TYR A 391 -26.70 23.55 -7.29
N ARG A 392 -27.81 23.34 -8.01
CA ARG A 392 -29.12 23.93 -7.68
C ARG A 392 -29.61 23.53 -6.28
N ILE A 393 -29.41 22.27 -5.90
CA ILE A 393 -29.90 21.75 -4.61
C ILE A 393 -28.93 22.10 -3.46
N ALA A 394 -27.63 22.13 -3.73
CA ALA A 394 -26.61 22.54 -2.76
C ALA A 394 -26.62 24.06 -2.50
N ASN A 395 -27.03 24.84 -3.51
CA ASN A 395 -27.04 26.31 -3.51
C ASN A 395 -28.43 26.83 -3.91
N PRO A 396 -29.47 26.63 -3.08
CA PRO A 396 -30.76 27.24 -3.36
C PRO A 396 -30.58 28.76 -3.38
N THR A 397 -31.01 29.40 -4.46
CA THR A 397 -31.10 30.86 -4.48
C THR A 397 -32.10 31.26 -3.41
N ASP A 398 -31.69 32.09 -2.43
CA ASP A 398 -32.65 32.84 -1.64
C ASP A 398 -33.61 33.48 -2.64
N GLY A 399 -34.90 33.19 -2.53
CA GLY A 399 -35.91 33.69 -3.45
C GLY A 399 -35.63 35.16 -3.74
N ALA A 400 -35.50 35.50 -5.02
CA ALA A 400 -35.49 36.88 -5.47
C ALA A 400 -36.59 37.62 -4.71
N ASP A 401 -36.27 38.83 -4.23
CA ASP A 401 -37.18 39.80 -3.61
C ASP A 401 -38.65 39.39 -3.77
N SER A 402 -39.33 39.11 -2.65
CA SER A 402 -40.78 39.18 -2.62
C SER A 402 -41.16 40.60 -3.04
N GLY A 403 -41.30 40.81 -4.34
CA GLY A 403 -41.80 42.04 -4.91
C GLY A 403 -43.15 42.27 -4.29
N ILE A 404 -43.24 43.34 -3.51
CA ILE A 404 -44.52 43.84 -3.03
C ILE A 404 -45.32 44.16 -4.29
N ASP A 405 -46.47 43.53 -4.47
CA ASP A 405 -47.39 43.88 -5.55
C ASP A 405 -47.94 45.30 -5.33
N GLU A 406 -48.60 45.87 -6.34
CA GLU A 406 -49.12 47.25 -6.25
C GLU A 406 -50.16 47.45 -5.12
N ASP A 407 -50.61 46.38 -4.46
CA ASP A 407 -51.60 46.38 -3.38
C ASP A 407 -50.99 46.22 -1.97
N GLY A 408 -49.68 45.97 -1.84
CA GLY A 408 -49.00 45.96 -0.54
C GLY A 408 -49.08 44.64 0.23
N ASP A 409 -49.52 43.56 -0.40
CA ASP A 409 -49.69 42.26 0.25
C ASP A 409 -48.41 41.41 0.12
N THR A 410 -48.01 40.77 1.22
CA THR A 410 -46.90 39.82 1.22
C THR A 410 -47.46 38.42 0.96
N GLU A 411 -47.15 37.81 -0.20
CA GLU A 411 -47.52 36.41 -0.45
C GLU A 411 -46.91 35.50 0.63
N MET A 412 -47.78 34.88 1.42
CA MET A 412 -47.36 33.91 2.43
C MET A 412 -47.12 32.53 1.81
N SER A 413 -45.86 32.08 1.96
CA SER A 413 -45.37 30.69 1.98
C SER A 413 -44.83 30.06 0.68
N GLU A 414 -43.70 30.56 0.20
CA GLU A 414 -42.75 29.68 -0.48
C GLU A 414 -41.76 29.14 0.57
N LYS A 415 -41.77 27.81 0.77
CA LYS A 415 -40.81 27.12 1.64
C LYS A 415 -39.42 27.51 1.16
N LYS A 416 -38.61 28.17 2.01
CA LYS A 416 -37.17 28.31 1.73
C LYS A 416 -36.61 26.94 1.41
N ASP A 417 -36.16 26.74 0.18
CA ASP A 417 -35.54 25.49 -0.22
C ASP A 417 -34.34 25.26 0.67
N LYS A 418 -34.40 24.19 1.45
CA LYS A 418 -33.33 23.86 2.39
C LYS A 418 -32.14 23.36 1.58
N ALA A 419 -31.01 24.07 1.67
CA ALA A 419 -29.75 23.63 1.11
C ALA A 419 -29.41 22.22 1.61
N ARG A 420 -29.02 21.34 0.69
CA ARG A 420 -28.74 19.92 0.99
C ARG A 420 -27.26 19.63 0.90
N LYS A 421 -26.80 18.75 1.79
CA LYS A 421 -25.42 18.28 1.81
C LYS A 421 -25.24 17.05 0.94
N PHE A 422 -24.27 17.10 0.05
CA PHE A 422 -23.89 16.01 -0.85
C PHE A 422 -22.56 15.40 -0.42
N LEU A 423 -22.44 14.08 -0.52
CA LEU A 423 -21.17 13.37 -0.50
C LEU A 423 -20.97 12.64 -1.83
N ILE A 424 -19.96 13.04 -2.58
CA ILE A 424 -19.42 12.26 -3.69
C ILE A 424 -18.41 11.28 -3.09
N HIS A 425 -18.62 9.98 -3.28
CA HIS A 425 -17.76 8.96 -2.68
C HIS A 425 -17.46 7.78 -3.61
N CYS A 426 -16.36 7.11 -3.31
CA CYS A 426 -16.00 5.79 -3.81
C CYS A 426 -15.26 5.04 -2.70
N ALA A 427 -14.92 3.77 -2.90
CA ALA A 427 -14.36 2.92 -1.84
C ALA A 427 -13.20 3.61 -1.08
N ASP A 428 -12.21 4.14 -1.81
CA ASP A 428 -11.05 4.85 -1.27
C ASP A 428 -11.22 6.37 -1.14
N GLY A 429 -12.27 6.93 -1.74
CA GLY A 429 -12.60 8.35 -1.73
C GLY A 429 -11.82 9.24 -2.69
N TYR A 430 -10.98 8.67 -3.55
CA TYR A 430 -10.11 9.47 -4.44
C TYR A 430 -9.83 8.86 -5.81
N THR A 431 -10.17 7.58 -6.08
CA THR A 431 -9.89 6.97 -7.39
C THR A 431 -11.07 7.11 -8.35
N GLU A 432 -12.22 6.52 -8.02
CA GLU A 432 -13.37 6.49 -8.94
C GLU A 432 -14.16 7.80 -8.91
N SER A 433 -14.11 8.57 -7.82
CA SER A 433 -14.88 9.81 -7.64
C SER A 433 -14.29 11.06 -8.31
N SER A 434 -13.04 11.00 -8.78
CA SER A 434 -12.28 12.17 -9.23
C SER A 434 -12.91 12.91 -10.39
N LEU A 435 -13.36 12.21 -11.44
CA LEU A 435 -13.94 12.83 -12.63
C LEU A 435 -15.13 13.74 -12.28
N LEU A 436 -16.12 13.22 -11.54
CA LEU A 436 -17.30 14.00 -11.15
C LEU A 436 -16.91 15.13 -10.19
N ALA A 437 -16.04 14.86 -9.22
CA ALA A 437 -15.60 15.86 -8.24
C ALA A 437 -14.88 17.04 -8.91
N LEU A 438 -13.96 16.78 -9.84
CA LEU A 438 -13.24 17.81 -10.59
C LEU A 438 -14.16 18.58 -11.52
N THR A 439 -15.04 17.89 -12.25
CA THR A 439 -16.01 18.55 -13.14
C THR A 439 -16.92 19.48 -12.35
N TYR A 440 -17.47 19.01 -11.23
CA TYR A 440 -18.32 19.80 -10.37
C TYR A 440 -17.56 20.99 -9.77
N PHE A 441 -16.32 20.79 -9.34
CA PHE A 441 -15.49 21.87 -8.80
C PHE A 441 -15.19 22.95 -9.85
N MET A 442 -14.86 22.56 -11.09
CA MET A 442 -14.72 23.47 -12.23
C MET A 442 -16.02 24.25 -12.48
N PHE A 443 -17.14 23.54 -12.53
CA PHE A 443 -18.46 24.12 -12.79
C PHE A 443 -18.89 25.09 -11.68
N ALA A 444 -18.82 24.66 -10.42
CA ALA A 444 -19.32 25.44 -9.29
C ALA A 444 -18.45 26.66 -8.99
N GLU A 445 -17.13 26.57 -9.19
CA GLU A 445 -16.20 27.67 -8.90
C GLU A 445 -15.84 28.51 -10.15
N GLY A 446 -16.25 28.08 -11.35
CA GLY A 446 -15.94 28.79 -12.59
C GLY A 446 -14.45 28.75 -12.95
N LEU A 447 -13.78 27.63 -12.67
CA LEU A 447 -12.33 27.49 -12.80
C LEU A 447 -11.95 26.67 -14.05
N PRO A 448 -10.91 27.09 -14.81
CA PRO A 448 -10.33 26.23 -15.82
C PRO A 448 -9.67 25.00 -15.18
N VAL A 449 -9.52 23.94 -15.97
CA VAL A 449 -9.07 22.60 -15.56
C VAL A 449 -7.76 22.64 -14.77
N HIS A 450 -6.78 23.43 -15.23
CA HIS A 450 -5.47 23.54 -14.60
C HIS A 450 -5.55 24.19 -13.20
N GLU A 451 -6.40 25.21 -13.04
CA GLU A 451 -6.63 25.83 -11.74
C GLU A 451 -7.44 24.93 -10.82
N ALA A 452 -8.47 24.26 -11.34
CA ALA A 452 -9.27 23.32 -10.57
C ALA A 452 -8.39 22.20 -9.97
N TRP A 453 -7.47 21.62 -10.77
CA TRP A 453 -6.50 20.63 -10.30
C TRP A 453 -5.65 21.14 -9.14
N VAL A 454 -5.05 22.31 -9.30
CA VAL A 454 -4.13 22.87 -8.31
C VAL A 454 -4.89 23.32 -7.06
N ARG A 455 -6.01 24.03 -7.19
CA ARG A 455 -6.77 24.54 -6.04
C ARG A 455 -7.46 23.42 -5.26
N LEU A 456 -7.98 22.39 -5.93
CA LEU A 456 -8.57 21.25 -5.24
C LEU A 456 -7.51 20.50 -4.39
N HIS A 457 -6.31 20.31 -4.95
CA HIS A 457 -5.22 19.65 -4.24
C HIS A 457 -4.58 20.53 -3.16
N ARG A 458 -4.21 21.76 -3.50
CA ARG A 458 -3.45 22.68 -2.64
C ARG A 458 -4.35 23.37 -1.62
N ASP A 459 -5.40 24.03 -2.09
CA ASP A 459 -6.20 24.95 -1.27
C ASP A 459 -7.30 24.18 -0.50
N ARG A 460 -7.94 23.18 -1.13
CA ARG A 460 -8.92 22.30 -0.46
C ARG A 460 -8.28 21.11 0.24
N GLY A 461 -6.97 20.89 0.07
CA GLY A 461 -6.24 19.79 0.69
C GLY A 461 -6.69 18.40 0.23
N ARG A 462 -7.38 18.28 -0.91
CA ARG A 462 -7.93 17.02 -1.39
C ARG A 462 -6.94 16.23 -2.23
N ASN A 463 -6.68 15.01 -1.79
CA ASN A 463 -6.00 14.03 -2.62
C ASN A 463 -7.01 13.43 -3.61
N PHE A 464 -6.64 13.34 -4.89
CA PHE A 464 -7.44 12.74 -5.94
C PHE A 464 -6.52 12.11 -6.99
N PHE A 465 -7.04 11.10 -7.69
CA PHE A 465 -6.36 10.46 -8.82
C PHE A 465 -7.25 10.52 -10.06
N ALA A 466 -6.75 11.17 -11.11
CA ALA A 466 -7.42 11.25 -12.40
C ALA A 466 -6.62 10.47 -13.45
N TYR A 467 -7.32 9.79 -14.34
CA TYR A 467 -6.69 9.12 -15.46
C TYR A 467 -6.30 10.13 -16.55
N SER A 468 -5.34 9.79 -17.40
CA SER A 468 -5.00 10.62 -18.57
C SER A 468 -6.20 10.88 -19.48
N SER A 469 -7.14 9.93 -19.55
CA SER A 469 -8.42 10.09 -20.25
C SER A 469 -9.30 11.16 -19.63
N ASP A 470 -9.34 11.26 -18.30
CA ASP A 470 -10.14 12.28 -17.60
C ASP A 470 -9.56 13.67 -17.85
N VAL A 471 -8.23 13.81 -17.81
CA VAL A 471 -7.54 15.07 -18.14
C VAL A 471 -7.89 15.49 -19.57
N ALA A 472 -7.79 14.57 -20.53
CA ALA A 472 -8.10 14.87 -21.93
C ALA A 472 -9.59 15.22 -22.15
N LEU A 473 -10.51 14.52 -21.48
CA LEU A 473 -11.93 14.83 -21.51
C LEU A 473 -12.21 16.21 -20.91
N LEU A 474 -11.75 16.49 -19.69
CA LEU A 474 -12.03 17.76 -19.01
C LEU A 474 -11.40 18.95 -19.72
N THR A 475 -10.24 18.76 -20.34
CA THR A 475 -9.62 19.78 -21.19
C THR A 475 -10.49 20.08 -22.43
N SER A 476 -11.05 19.03 -23.07
CA SER A 476 -11.87 19.22 -24.28
C SER A 476 -13.23 19.85 -24.00
N ILE A 477 -13.88 19.51 -22.87
CA ILE A 477 -15.20 20.03 -22.50
C ILE A 477 -15.15 21.27 -21.61
N GLN A 478 -13.96 21.72 -21.19
CA GLN A 478 -13.77 22.93 -20.36
C GLN A 478 -14.54 24.16 -20.87
N PRO A 479 -14.54 24.51 -22.18
CA PRO A 479 -15.27 25.69 -22.64
C PRO A 479 -16.76 25.62 -22.32
N ARG A 480 -17.35 24.43 -22.42
CA ARG A 480 -18.76 24.18 -22.08
C ARG A 480 -19.00 24.28 -20.58
N ILE A 481 -18.15 23.62 -19.77
CA ILE A 481 -18.24 23.69 -18.30
C ILE A 481 -18.23 25.15 -17.82
N LEU A 482 -17.33 25.96 -18.36
CA LEU A 482 -17.17 27.37 -18.00
C LEU A 482 -18.35 28.22 -18.50
N GLN A 483 -18.84 28.03 -19.72
CA GLN A 483 -20.00 28.77 -20.23
C GLN A 483 -21.27 28.52 -19.42
N GLU A 484 -21.46 27.28 -18.96
CA GLU A 484 -22.63 26.90 -18.16
C GLU A 484 -22.44 27.18 -16.65
N SER A 485 -21.22 27.54 -16.23
CA SER A 485 -20.91 27.83 -14.83
C SER A 485 -21.63 29.09 -14.33
N PRO A 486 -22.23 29.05 -13.13
CA PRO A 486 -22.88 30.22 -12.53
C PRO A 486 -21.90 31.30 -12.04
N ARG A 487 -20.59 31.00 -11.93
CA ARG A 487 -19.57 31.94 -11.40
C ARG A 487 -18.58 32.43 -12.46
N PHE A 488 -18.57 31.84 -13.65
CA PHE A 488 -17.63 32.23 -14.70
C PHE A 488 -18.11 33.48 -15.45
N THR A 489 -17.33 34.56 -15.39
CA THR A 489 -17.60 35.82 -16.09
C THR A 489 -16.57 36.14 -17.18
N GLY A 490 -15.63 35.24 -17.42
CA GLY A 490 -14.53 35.42 -18.37
C GLY A 490 -14.91 35.12 -19.83
N SER A 491 -13.99 35.37 -20.75
CA SER A 491 -14.13 34.92 -22.14
C SER A 491 -13.45 33.57 -22.34
N ILE A 492 -14.16 32.62 -22.94
CA ILE A 492 -13.58 31.33 -23.33
C ILE A 492 -12.48 31.46 -24.42
N LEU A 493 -12.50 32.56 -25.18
CA LEU A 493 -11.55 32.79 -26.28
C LEU A 493 -10.15 33.16 -25.78
N THR A 494 -10.03 33.58 -24.51
CA THR A 494 -8.78 33.99 -23.89
C THR A 494 -8.17 32.92 -22.99
N LEU A 495 -8.76 31.73 -22.93
CA LEU A 495 -8.24 30.63 -22.11
C LEU A 495 -6.88 30.19 -22.66
N GLN A 496 -5.84 30.33 -21.84
CA GLN A 496 -4.52 29.79 -22.12
C GLN A 496 -4.26 28.60 -21.20
N GLU A 497 -3.87 27.48 -21.79
CA GLU A 497 -3.48 26.30 -21.03
C GLU A 497 -1.99 26.39 -20.67
N PRO A 498 -1.63 26.18 -19.40
CA PRO A 498 -0.24 26.22 -19.01
C PRO A 498 0.51 24.98 -19.55
N ALA A 499 1.76 25.18 -19.94
CA ALA A 499 2.59 24.13 -20.55
C ALA A 499 2.83 22.94 -19.61
N TRP A 500 2.68 23.11 -18.30
CA TRP A 500 2.79 22.02 -17.35
C TRP A 500 1.67 20.98 -17.46
N LEU A 501 0.45 21.40 -17.86
CA LEU A 501 -0.72 20.52 -17.90
C LEU A 501 -0.57 19.44 -18.97
N SER A 502 -0.08 19.82 -20.15
CA SER A 502 0.16 18.89 -21.26
C SER A 502 1.28 17.88 -20.99
N LYS A 503 2.12 18.13 -19.98
CA LYS A 503 3.19 17.22 -19.51
C LYS A 503 2.72 16.28 -18.40
N LEU A 504 1.49 16.42 -17.93
CA LEU A 504 0.92 15.56 -16.89
C LEU A 504 0.49 14.22 -17.50
N ASP A 505 0.90 13.11 -16.90
CA ASP A 505 0.49 11.76 -17.30
C ASP A 505 -0.84 11.31 -16.65
N GLY A 506 -1.62 12.25 -16.12
CA GLY A 506 -2.90 12.05 -15.44
C GLY A 506 -2.90 12.50 -13.98
N SER A 507 -1.74 12.42 -13.30
CA SER A 507 -1.69 12.52 -11.85
C SER A 507 -0.65 13.48 -11.31
N LEU A 508 -0.97 14.12 -10.17
CA LEU A 508 -0.02 14.94 -9.43
C LEU A 508 0.99 14.03 -8.67
N PRO A 509 2.17 14.55 -8.28
CA PRO A 509 2.97 13.89 -7.26
C PRO A 509 2.13 13.72 -5.98
N SER A 510 2.28 12.58 -5.31
CA SER A 510 1.44 12.22 -4.17
C SER A 510 1.92 12.94 -2.91
N ARG A 511 1.03 13.65 -2.22
CA ARG A 511 1.34 14.31 -0.95
C ARG A 511 1.38 13.27 0.17
N ILE A 512 2.58 12.95 0.65
CA ILE A 512 2.76 11.96 1.72
C ILE A 512 2.63 12.66 3.08
N LEU A 513 3.36 13.77 3.26
CA LEU A 513 3.26 14.67 4.40
C LEU A 513 3.01 16.10 3.88
N PRO A 514 2.57 17.05 4.72
CA PRO A 514 2.29 18.43 4.26
C PRO A 514 3.45 19.09 3.50
N TYR A 515 4.70 18.73 3.83
CA TYR A 515 5.93 19.26 3.26
C TYR A 515 6.69 18.25 2.38
N MET A 516 6.15 17.04 2.14
CA MET A 516 6.86 15.99 1.40
C MET A 516 5.96 15.31 0.37
N TYR A 517 6.43 15.33 -0.87
CA TYR A 517 5.79 14.69 -2.01
C TYR A 517 6.59 13.51 -2.54
N LEU A 518 5.89 12.45 -2.96
CA LEU A 518 6.48 11.30 -3.65
C LEU A 518 6.06 11.33 -5.12
N GLY A 519 7.04 11.36 -6.02
CA GLY A 519 6.80 11.40 -7.46
C GLY A 519 7.76 10.56 -8.31
N ASN A 520 7.60 10.71 -9.61
CA ASN A 520 8.41 10.08 -10.65
C ASN A 520 9.31 11.12 -11.36
N LEU A 521 10.10 10.67 -12.33
CA LEU A 521 11.00 11.54 -13.09
C LEU A 521 10.24 12.55 -13.97
N ASN A 522 9.02 12.25 -14.41
CA ASN A 522 8.20 13.18 -15.20
C ASN A 522 7.76 14.37 -14.34
N HIS A 523 7.29 14.10 -13.11
CA HIS A 523 6.95 15.16 -12.14
C HIS A 523 8.16 16.05 -11.87
N ALA A 524 9.33 15.44 -11.65
CA ALA A 524 10.56 16.17 -11.41
C ALA A 524 11.02 16.98 -12.63
N ASN A 525 10.69 16.59 -13.86
CA ASN A 525 10.98 17.35 -15.08
C ASN A 525 9.86 18.33 -15.49
N ASN A 526 8.97 18.67 -14.55
CA ASN A 526 7.90 19.65 -14.75
C ASN A 526 8.00 20.81 -13.73
N PRO A 527 9.02 21.68 -13.84
CA PRO A 527 9.30 22.71 -12.84
C PRO A 527 8.17 23.73 -12.65
N GLU A 528 7.40 24.01 -13.71
CA GLU A 528 6.20 24.86 -13.61
C GLU A 528 5.14 24.23 -12.70
N LEU A 529 4.85 22.93 -12.86
CA LEU A 529 3.96 22.21 -11.96
C LEU A 529 4.46 22.24 -10.52
N LEU A 530 5.77 22.03 -10.30
CA LEU A 530 6.35 22.07 -8.95
C LEU A 530 6.09 23.43 -8.29
N ARG A 531 6.26 24.52 -9.04
CA ARG A 531 5.96 25.87 -8.57
C ARG A 531 4.48 26.05 -8.21
N GLU A 532 3.56 25.60 -9.06
CA GLU A 532 2.11 25.68 -8.78
C GLU A 532 1.71 24.93 -7.50
N LEU A 533 2.39 23.81 -7.21
CA LEU A 533 2.19 23.01 -6.01
C LEU A 533 2.95 23.53 -4.77
N GLY A 534 3.71 24.63 -4.89
CA GLY A 534 4.53 25.16 -3.79
C GLY A 534 5.74 24.29 -3.44
N ILE A 535 6.19 23.44 -4.37
CA ILE A 535 7.36 22.59 -4.22
C ILE A 535 8.59 23.37 -4.69
N THR A 536 9.47 23.68 -3.75
CA THR A 536 10.69 24.47 -4.01
C THR A 536 11.96 23.65 -3.87
N ARG A 537 11.87 22.38 -3.45
CA ARG A 537 13.01 21.48 -3.26
C ARG A 537 12.81 20.17 -4.00
N VAL A 538 13.88 19.62 -4.59
CA VAL A 538 13.85 18.33 -5.28
C VAL A 538 14.97 17.42 -4.79
N LEU A 539 14.59 16.24 -4.30
CA LEU A 539 15.46 15.14 -3.91
C LEU A 539 15.39 14.04 -4.98
N SER A 540 16.45 13.96 -5.78
CA SER A 540 16.64 12.98 -6.85
C SER A 540 17.42 11.76 -6.34
N VAL A 541 16.82 10.58 -6.36
CA VAL A 541 17.46 9.33 -5.92
C VAL A 541 17.76 8.43 -7.12
N GLY A 542 19.03 8.42 -7.54
CA GLY A 542 19.58 7.62 -8.62
C GLY A 542 19.16 8.02 -10.04
N GLU A 543 18.26 8.98 -10.20
CA GLU A 543 17.90 9.59 -11.49
C GLU A 543 17.93 11.12 -11.34
N PRO A 544 18.82 11.84 -12.04
CA PRO A 544 18.87 13.30 -11.97
C PRO A 544 17.73 13.95 -12.77
N VAL A 545 17.44 15.22 -12.47
CA VAL A 545 16.61 16.06 -13.34
C VAL A 545 17.37 16.47 -14.60
N SER A 546 16.64 16.69 -15.70
CA SER A 546 17.18 17.07 -17.01
C SER A 546 16.73 18.49 -17.38
N TRP A 547 17.02 19.45 -16.50
CA TRP A 547 16.58 20.84 -16.67
C TRP A 547 17.61 21.68 -17.44
N PRO A 548 17.17 22.64 -18.27
CA PRO A 548 18.03 23.69 -18.81
C PRO A 548 18.74 24.48 -17.70
N LYS A 549 19.92 25.03 -18.01
CA LYS A 549 20.77 25.73 -17.04
C LYS A 549 20.05 26.92 -16.40
N GLU A 550 19.25 27.63 -17.20
CA GLU A 550 18.49 28.79 -16.78
C GLU A 550 17.46 28.42 -15.69
N ILE A 551 16.84 27.24 -15.82
CA ILE A 551 15.88 26.73 -14.83
C ILE A 551 16.62 26.27 -13.57
N LEU A 552 17.76 25.60 -13.70
CA LEU A 552 18.57 25.19 -12.55
C LEU A 552 19.04 26.41 -11.72
N GLU A 553 19.49 27.47 -12.40
CA GLU A 553 19.89 28.72 -11.76
C GLU A 553 18.71 29.42 -11.08
N ALA A 554 17.55 29.49 -11.75
CA ALA A 554 16.34 30.09 -11.18
C ALA A 554 15.76 29.30 -10.00
N PHE A 555 15.90 27.98 -9.99
CA PHE A 555 15.41 27.12 -8.91
C PHE A 555 16.34 27.12 -7.69
N GLY A 556 17.64 27.36 -7.92
CA GLY A 556 18.67 27.39 -6.89
C GLY A 556 19.29 26.02 -6.65
N VAL A 557 20.63 25.97 -6.64
CA VAL A 557 21.39 24.72 -6.49
C VAL A 557 21.20 24.10 -5.11
N ASP A 558 21.04 24.92 -4.06
CA ASP A 558 20.81 24.46 -2.69
C ASP A 558 19.45 23.78 -2.49
N ASN A 559 18.53 23.96 -3.45
CA ASN A 559 17.22 23.35 -3.48
C ASN A 559 17.19 22.01 -4.25
N LEU A 560 18.35 21.54 -4.72
CA LEU A 560 18.49 20.29 -5.47
C LEU A 560 19.47 19.36 -4.75
N LEU A 561 19.00 18.17 -4.39
CA LEU A 561 19.84 17.12 -3.82
C LEU A 561 19.81 15.89 -4.72
N TYR A 562 20.98 15.49 -5.24
CA TYR A 562 21.13 14.27 -6.02
C TYR A 562 21.94 13.21 -5.28
N ILE A 563 21.36 12.01 -5.20
CA ILE A 563 22.01 10.80 -4.69
C ILE A 563 22.38 9.91 -5.88
N ASP A 564 23.66 9.86 -6.22
CA ASP A 564 24.20 9.29 -7.47
C ASP A 564 24.65 7.82 -7.35
N ARG A 565 24.99 7.36 -6.14
CA ARG A 565 25.54 6.02 -5.87
C ARG A 565 24.51 4.97 -5.43
N VAL A 566 23.24 5.11 -5.82
CA VAL A 566 22.21 4.13 -5.46
C VAL A 566 21.39 3.69 -6.66
N GLN A 567 21.62 2.45 -7.09
CA GLN A 567 20.82 1.75 -8.10
C GLN A 567 19.69 0.94 -7.45
N ASP A 568 18.58 0.74 -8.18
CA ASP A 568 17.45 -0.10 -7.74
C ASP A 568 17.70 -1.60 -8.06
N ASN A 569 18.86 -2.11 -7.65
CA ASN A 569 19.40 -3.38 -8.13
C ASN A 569 19.43 -4.50 -7.07
N GLY A 570 18.99 -4.23 -5.83
CA GLY A 570 19.04 -5.18 -4.71
C GLY A 570 20.42 -5.38 -4.09
N VAL A 571 21.43 -4.58 -4.48
CA VAL A 571 22.83 -4.66 -4.05
C VAL A 571 23.34 -3.35 -3.46
N ASP A 572 22.90 -2.20 -3.93
CA ASP A 572 23.37 -0.92 -3.39
C ASP A 572 22.60 -0.60 -2.08
N PRO A 573 23.27 -0.17 -1.01
CA PRO A 573 22.61 0.30 0.20
C PRO A 573 22.04 1.71 0.00
N LEU A 574 20.95 2.02 0.71
CA LEU A 574 20.42 3.38 0.80
C LEU A 574 20.45 3.93 2.24
N THR A 575 20.61 3.06 3.23
CA THR A 575 20.63 3.41 4.67
C THR A 575 21.63 4.53 5.00
N ASP A 576 22.83 4.52 4.39
CA ASP A 576 23.88 5.50 4.66
C ASP A 576 23.49 6.93 4.22
N GLU A 577 22.59 7.06 3.25
CA GLU A 577 22.11 8.35 2.74
C GLU A 577 20.89 8.87 3.50
N PHE A 578 20.21 8.05 4.32
CA PHE A 578 19.00 8.44 5.04
C PHE A 578 19.21 9.74 5.82
N GLY A 579 20.26 9.83 6.65
CA GLY A 579 20.50 11.04 7.44
C GLY A 579 20.67 12.31 6.61
N ARG A 580 21.28 12.22 5.42
CA ARG A 580 21.45 13.36 4.50
C ARG A 580 20.12 13.72 3.83
N CYS A 581 19.38 12.73 3.34
CA CYS A 581 18.07 12.92 2.71
C CYS A 581 17.04 13.52 3.68
N LEU A 582 16.93 12.99 4.90
CA LEU A 582 15.95 13.45 5.88
C LEU A 582 16.25 14.88 6.33
N ARG A 583 17.52 15.27 6.52
CA ARG A 583 17.87 16.67 6.82
C ARG A 583 17.49 17.63 5.70
N PHE A 584 17.62 17.19 4.44
CA PHE A 584 17.23 18.01 3.29
C PHE A 584 15.71 18.22 3.23
N ILE A 585 14.93 17.18 3.54
CA ILE A 585 13.47 17.26 3.63
C ILE A 585 13.05 18.15 4.80
N GLU A 586 13.65 17.97 5.98
CA GLU A 586 13.40 18.78 7.18
C GLU A 586 13.69 20.27 6.93
N GLN A 587 14.73 20.61 6.18
CA GLN A 587 14.99 22.00 5.83
C GLN A 587 13.83 22.60 5.02
N GLY A 588 13.25 21.84 4.08
CA GLY A 588 12.06 22.27 3.35
C GLY A 588 10.88 22.58 4.27
N LYS A 589 10.63 21.70 5.23
CA LYS A 589 9.60 21.89 6.27
C LYS A 589 9.84 23.15 7.09
N VAL A 590 11.07 23.37 7.58
CA VAL A 590 11.46 24.57 8.36
C VAL A 590 11.27 25.85 7.55
N ASP A 591 11.58 25.81 6.26
CA ASP A 591 11.42 26.95 5.35
C ASP A 591 9.93 27.20 4.97
N GLY A 592 8.99 26.36 5.43
CA GLY A 592 7.58 26.45 5.07
C GLY A 592 7.30 26.04 3.62
N THR A 593 8.17 25.21 3.04
CA THR A 593 8.10 24.76 1.65
C THR A 593 7.98 23.24 1.53
N ALA A 594 7.64 22.74 0.34
CA ALA A 594 7.56 21.31 0.10
C ALA A 594 8.76 20.76 -0.68
N THR A 595 9.15 19.53 -0.35
CA THR A 595 10.18 18.74 -1.04
C THR A 595 9.56 17.64 -1.88
N LEU A 596 9.90 17.57 -3.17
CA LEU A 596 9.62 16.42 -4.02
C LEU A 596 10.75 15.39 -3.89
N VAL A 597 10.41 14.19 -3.45
CA VAL A 597 11.30 13.02 -3.46
C VAL A 597 10.94 12.15 -4.66
N HIS A 598 11.89 11.93 -5.55
CA HIS A 598 11.64 11.12 -6.75
C HIS A 598 12.82 10.20 -7.11
N CYS A 599 12.48 9.20 -7.91
CA CYS A 599 13.44 8.40 -8.67
C CYS A 599 12.90 8.31 -10.09
N ARG A 600 13.08 7.17 -10.77
CA ARG A 600 12.51 6.96 -12.11
C ARG A 600 10.99 6.91 -12.11
N VAL A 601 10.43 5.93 -11.37
CA VAL A 601 8.99 5.62 -11.36
C VAL A 601 8.30 6.08 -10.08
N GLY A 602 9.06 6.28 -8.99
CA GLY A 602 8.48 6.61 -7.69
C GLY A 602 7.99 5.41 -6.89
N VAL A 603 8.61 4.23 -7.07
CA VAL A 603 8.14 2.94 -6.51
C VAL A 603 9.08 2.36 -5.45
N SER A 604 10.41 2.47 -5.62
CA SER A 604 11.39 1.76 -4.78
C SER A 604 12.32 2.71 -4.04
N ARG A 605 13.33 3.29 -4.73
CA ARG A 605 14.34 4.20 -4.14
C ARG A 605 13.72 5.39 -3.41
N SER A 606 12.90 6.20 -4.10
CA SER A 606 12.28 7.38 -3.47
C SER A 606 11.24 7.00 -2.43
N ALA A 607 10.46 5.94 -2.65
CA ALA A 607 9.50 5.44 -1.67
C ALA A 607 10.20 5.01 -0.37
N THR A 608 11.39 4.41 -0.46
CA THR A 608 12.20 4.03 0.71
C THR A 608 12.58 5.27 1.55
N ILE A 609 12.98 6.37 0.92
CA ILE A 609 13.25 7.63 1.63
C ILE A 609 11.98 8.19 2.28
N CYS A 610 10.85 8.20 1.55
CA CYS A 610 9.58 8.67 2.12
C CYS A 610 9.12 7.82 3.31
N ILE A 611 9.29 6.50 3.27
CA ILE A 611 8.99 5.62 4.42
C ILE A 611 9.92 5.95 5.59
N ALA A 612 11.23 6.12 5.34
CA ALA A 612 12.19 6.47 6.38
C ALA A 612 11.86 7.81 7.05
N GLU A 613 11.38 8.80 6.27
CA GLU A 613 10.93 10.09 6.80
C GLU A 613 9.64 9.94 7.62
N VAL A 614 8.66 9.18 7.14
CA VAL A 614 7.42 8.93 7.90
C VAL A 614 7.70 8.23 9.23
N MET A 615 8.63 7.26 9.24
CA MET A 615 9.09 6.63 10.49
C MET A 615 9.74 7.65 11.42
N ASN A 616 10.57 8.55 10.87
CA ASN A 616 11.27 9.58 11.63
C ASN A 616 10.30 10.60 12.24
N GLU A 617 9.45 11.21 11.42
CA GLU A 617 8.51 12.27 11.80
C GLU A 617 7.39 11.76 12.72
N LEU A 618 6.74 10.65 12.37
CA LEU A 618 5.56 10.15 13.08
C LEU A 618 5.89 9.10 14.16
N GLY A 619 7.15 8.64 14.24
CA GLY A 619 7.55 7.60 15.19
C GLY A 619 6.90 6.23 14.93
N LEU A 620 6.47 5.98 13.70
CA LEU A 620 5.85 4.72 13.31
C LEU A 620 6.88 3.60 13.13
N SER A 621 6.48 2.37 13.43
CA SER A 621 7.22 1.17 13.03
C SER A 621 7.28 1.07 11.51
N PHE A 622 8.25 0.31 10.97
CA PHE A 622 8.35 0.11 9.54
C PHE A 622 7.04 -0.39 8.89
N PRO A 623 6.37 -1.46 9.37
CA PRO A 623 5.17 -1.96 8.71
C PRO A 623 4.03 -0.92 8.69
N ARG A 624 3.89 -0.10 9.75
CA ARG A 624 2.90 0.98 9.80
C ARG A 624 3.25 2.11 8.83
N ALA A 625 4.51 2.56 8.80
CA ALA A 625 4.97 3.59 7.88
C ALA A 625 4.88 3.15 6.40
N TYR A 626 5.11 1.86 6.12
CA TYR A 626 4.88 1.30 4.78
C TYR A 626 3.41 1.41 4.37
N CYS A 627 2.46 0.98 5.21
CA CYS A 627 1.03 1.14 4.94
C CYS A 627 0.66 2.62 4.77
N PHE A 628 1.23 3.51 5.58
CA PHE A 628 1.01 4.95 5.49
C PHE A 628 1.39 5.51 4.11
N VAL A 629 2.63 5.27 3.68
CA VAL A 629 3.12 5.79 2.39
C VAL A 629 2.41 5.11 1.22
N ARG A 630 2.09 3.81 1.36
CA ARG A 630 1.40 3.04 0.32
C ARG A 630 -0.01 3.56 0.07
N ALA A 631 -0.80 3.78 1.12
CA ALA A 631 -2.14 4.35 1.03
C ALA A 631 -2.15 5.75 0.38
N ARG A 632 -1.10 6.54 0.62
CA ARG A 632 -0.98 7.90 0.09
C ARG A 632 -0.40 7.96 -1.33
N ARG A 633 0.16 6.86 -1.87
CA ARG A 633 0.67 6.81 -3.24
C ARG A 633 -0.41 6.33 -4.21
N LEU A 634 -1.22 7.28 -4.68
CA LEU A 634 -2.47 6.99 -5.42
C LEU A 634 -2.24 6.37 -6.81
N ASN A 635 -1.16 6.73 -7.49
CA ASN A 635 -0.99 6.45 -8.93
C ASN A 635 -0.35 5.08 -9.21
N VAL A 636 0.42 4.57 -8.25
CA VAL A 636 1.23 3.36 -8.41
C VAL A 636 1.58 2.77 -7.06
N ILE A 637 1.60 1.46 -6.97
CA ILE A 637 1.94 0.76 -5.73
C ILE A 637 3.42 0.95 -5.44
N ILE A 638 3.74 1.38 -4.21
CA ILE A 638 5.12 1.37 -3.74
C ILE A 638 5.59 -0.07 -3.54
N GLN A 639 6.82 -0.35 -3.96
CA GLN A 639 7.43 -1.66 -3.80
C GLN A 639 8.97 -1.52 -3.74
N PRO A 640 9.50 -1.03 -2.60
CA PRO A 640 10.91 -1.18 -2.27
C PRO A 640 11.35 -2.62 -2.50
N HIS A 641 12.55 -2.83 -3.04
CA HIS A 641 13.08 -4.19 -3.19
C HIS A 641 13.46 -4.80 -1.84
N LEU A 642 13.65 -6.13 -1.78
CA LEU A 642 13.85 -6.87 -0.53
C LEU A 642 14.90 -6.23 0.40
N ARG A 643 16.04 -5.82 -0.17
CA ARG A 643 17.11 -5.21 0.62
C ARG A 643 16.74 -3.86 1.23
N PHE A 644 16.04 -2.97 0.52
CA PHE A 644 15.59 -1.69 1.08
C PHE A 644 14.55 -1.89 2.17
N THR A 645 13.62 -2.83 1.99
CA THR A 645 12.68 -3.22 3.05
C THR A 645 13.40 -3.71 4.30
N TYR A 646 14.43 -4.55 4.13
CA TYR A 646 15.25 -5.03 5.26
C TYR A 646 16.05 -3.89 5.91
N GLU A 647 16.60 -2.98 5.11
CA GLU A 647 17.28 -1.78 5.57
C GLU A 647 16.36 -0.83 6.34
N LEU A 648 15.07 -0.73 5.96
CA LEU A 648 14.07 0.02 6.73
C LEU A 648 13.76 -0.63 8.09
N LEU A 649 13.79 -1.96 8.20
CA LEU A 649 13.71 -2.62 9.51
C LEU A 649 14.95 -2.34 10.37
N LYS A 650 16.15 -2.31 9.77
CA LYS A 650 17.37 -1.87 10.46
C LYS A 650 17.29 -0.40 10.88
N TRP A 651 16.63 0.44 10.08
CA TRP A 651 16.38 1.83 10.41
C TRP A 651 15.44 1.98 11.61
N GLU A 652 14.41 1.14 11.73
CA GLU A 652 13.56 1.09 12.94
C GLU A 652 14.40 0.79 14.20
N GLU A 653 15.30 -0.20 14.13
CA GLU A 653 16.19 -0.53 15.26
C GLU A 653 17.08 0.65 15.65
N TYR A 654 17.67 1.32 14.65
CA TYR A 654 18.51 2.50 14.86
C TYR A 654 17.72 3.67 15.48
N GLN A 655 16.50 3.92 14.99
CA GLN A 655 15.60 4.95 15.52
C GLN A 655 15.25 4.68 17.00
N ARG A 656 14.88 3.44 17.34
CA ARG A 656 14.58 3.05 18.73
C ARG A 656 15.78 3.23 19.65
N GLN A 657 16.96 2.77 19.23
CA GLN A 657 18.21 2.96 19.98
C GLN A 657 18.51 4.44 20.21
N ARG A 658 18.33 5.29 19.19
CA ARG A 658 18.50 6.74 19.33
C ARG A 658 17.51 7.39 20.31
N ARG A 659 16.30 6.84 20.41
CA ARG A 659 15.27 7.29 21.37
C ARG A 659 15.46 6.69 22.77
N GLY A 660 16.42 5.78 22.97
CA GLY A 660 16.61 5.07 24.24
C GLY A 660 15.53 4.02 24.52
N GLU A 661 14.78 3.61 23.50
CA GLU A 661 13.72 2.61 23.60
C GLU A 661 14.30 1.19 23.46
N PRO A 662 13.73 0.19 24.15
CA PRO A 662 14.12 -1.20 23.93
C PRO A 662 13.85 -1.62 22.49
N LEU A 663 14.75 -2.42 21.92
CA LEU A 663 14.49 -3.07 20.65
C LEU A 663 13.28 -3.97 20.82
N ARG A 664 12.24 -3.75 20.01
CA ARG A 664 11.07 -4.63 19.94
C ARG A 664 10.36 -4.39 18.61
N ARG A 665 10.59 -5.28 17.64
CA ARG A 665 9.90 -5.20 16.34
C ARG A 665 8.42 -5.53 16.49
N GLU A 666 7.60 -4.80 15.75
CA GLU A 666 6.16 -5.07 15.70
C GLU A 666 5.86 -6.35 14.90
N LEU A 667 6.56 -6.59 13.80
CA LEU A 667 6.47 -7.82 12.99
C LEU A 667 7.85 -8.26 12.51
N GLU A 668 8.03 -9.56 12.31
CA GLU A 668 9.28 -10.13 11.80
C GLU A 668 9.39 -10.06 10.27
N TRP A 669 10.63 -10.11 9.76
CA TRP A 669 10.94 -10.05 8.33
C TRP A 669 10.07 -10.97 7.47
N ALA A 670 9.96 -12.25 7.87
CA ALA A 670 9.19 -13.25 7.13
C ALA A 670 7.71 -12.89 7.03
N THR A 671 7.14 -12.40 8.14
CA THR A 671 5.73 -11.97 8.21
C THR A 671 5.52 -10.74 7.35
N ILE A 672 6.38 -9.72 7.48
CA ILE A 672 6.25 -8.48 6.69
C ILE A 672 6.34 -8.78 5.19
N ALA A 673 7.33 -9.58 4.78
CA ALA A 673 7.47 -9.95 3.38
C ALA A 673 6.26 -10.72 2.85
N ARG A 674 5.70 -11.63 3.66
CA ARG A 674 4.45 -12.34 3.32
C ARG A 674 3.28 -11.37 3.16
N GLU A 675 3.07 -10.46 4.10
CA GLU A 675 1.95 -9.50 4.03
C GLU A 675 2.11 -8.55 2.82
N ILE A 676 3.33 -8.05 2.54
CA ILE A 676 3.62 -7.27 1.32
C ILE A 676 3.29 -8.09 0.05
N ALA A 677 3.64 -9.37 0.01
CA ALA A 677 3.31 -10.24 -1.11
C ALA A 677 1.80 -10.43 -1.27
N LEU A 678 1.07 -10.62 -0.18
CA LEU A 678 -0.39 -10.78 -0.19
C LEU A 678 -1.11 -9.50 -0.64
N MET A 679 -0.71 -8.33 -0.15
CA MET A 679 -1.26 -7.05 -0.61
C MET A 679 -1.03 -6.81 -2.11
N ASN A 680 0.08 -7.31 -2.64
CA ASN A 680 0.44 -7.15 -4.05
C ASN A 680 -0.17 -8.22 -4.96
N ARG A 681 -0.69 -9.31 -4.39
CA ARG A 681 -1.23 -10.45 -5.13
C ARG A 681 -2.31 -10.09 -6.16
N PRO A 682 -3.26 -9.17 -5.87
CA PRO A 682 -4.26 -8.76 -6.87
C PRO A 682 -3.66 -8.06 -8.10
N TYR A 683 -2.50 -7.44 -7.94
CA TYR A 683 -1.83 -6.64 -8.99
C TYR A 683 -0.73 -7.41 -9.71
N SER A 684 -0.21 -8.47 -9.09
CA SER A 684 0.60 -9.48 -9.76
C SER A 684 -0.31 -10.33 -10.64
N ARG A 685 -0.62 -9.84 -11.85
CA ARG A 685 -1.24 -10.69 -12.86
C ARG A 685 -0.34 -11.90 -13.12
N GLN A 686 -0.93 -13.07 -12.89
CA GLN A 686 -0.61 -14.44 -13.32
C GLN A 686 0.67 -14.64 -14.14
#